data_AF-A0A925ZLB5-F1
#
_entry.id   AF-A0A925ZLB5-F1
#
_cell.length_a   1.000
_cell.length_b   1.000
_cell.length_c   1.000
_cell.angle_alpha   90.00
_cell.angle_beta   90.00
_cell.angle_gamma   90.00
#
_symmetry.space_group_name_H-M   'P 1'
#
loop_
_entity.id
_entity.type
_entity.pdbx_description
1 polymer ?
#
loop_
_entity_poly.entity_id
_entity_poly.type
_entity_poly.pdbx_seq_one_letter_code
_entity_poly.pdbx_strand_id
1 'polypeptide(L)'
;APAPLRAWVRARAPLLVLIAIAGVLLWPLVCGEPPASRDHAIHYFQARILVDEMLPSGRLSGWTDRLNHGFPYGEGYPTLGYLWVSAVHLLGFGVVDLRASYAWGLLGVWALSLWGVWQLAALVTRDVLERWQGEADDPERHRIAAWAGCAAALAWLLDPGAARQGGWNYLMFHGVWPQLLSVALWVASLVAIAWCSRAPSLRRIAIAAVLVAGGLLAHPFGLLTTACSALSFAIVMAVADDARTRPGRFRVLVAIHALGVALAFGGLATFLAAAGEMGRSPVAWSELGELAAKLATGDLFTGTWVYAGAFAVIGLGLALWSGRTVAWVCASTAIGMLVLASQDAITVLRLDLLTAAFKNLQFPRFAIALKPFVFAFAGVGVTVVLRAAWTSWATRATSVRRVHRVFVAIVLAPVLGAMLGRLDLFARRPIGAIDTLADSGHADDELALREALQAEASTTAELRVAFLRSGMGGGTYPLFSIADAGGAAVLDGHVPTVNFVYNVERRAPPVLRRLGVTHVIHDLPLPDEEGALASYLTPLGVFGPYSLSRLDLPVESGPRFARGTGSFRELERGPQSLVLEVETNGAELSLSRAPSERWQWTLDGEPLEPIIGSVPGGGIDLLGVELLHGGRLELGWAMGELERRGPWISAVAALLTMLALGFGRPLRWRTRAHDRNTVLIARMVLAAVFVLLVFGVLRRQRHQLAVTWNEYAAERAARHGARALELELVDDLGITGEVAVEASDRRMCDGLLGRDVLDDCEKGDHLPHLSFVFVEPYIYRCTSFGVAPGQTVTVRLGEPGDEILAFVQRQRVDASRRDMRFSWGGAFTVLGNRRAELHLKPKQHPGGAELQLVNDGGEVEDVCIGAGRFR
;
A
#
# COMPACT_ATOMS: atom_id res chain seq x y z
N ALA A 1 27.60 4.94 48.47
CA ALA A 1 26.91 3.67 48.14
C ALA A 1 26.09 3.85 46.84
N PRO A 2 26.01 2.84 45.95
CA PRO A 2 25.57 2.92 44.53
C PRO A 2 24.05 3.14 44.29
N ALA A 3 23.33 3.76 45.23
CA ALA A 3 21.89 4.02 45.13
C ALA A 3 21.45 4.80 43.87
N PRO A 4 22.15 5.85 43.39
CA PRO A 4 21.70 6.60 42.22
C PRO A 4 21.81 5.79 40.92
N LEU A 5 22.87 4.99 40.77
CA LEU A 5 23.05 4.13 39.59
C LEU A 5 21.97 3.04 39.54
N ARG A 6 21.68 2.38 40.66
CA ARG A 6 20.62 1.34 40.71
C ARG A 6 19.24 1.90 40.39
N ALA A 7 18.91 3.09 40.88
CA ALA A 7 17.63 3.75 40.58
C ALA A 7 17.54 4.15 39.10
N TRP A 8 18.62 4.70 38.54
CA TRP A 8 18.72 5.07 37.13
C TRP A 8 18.58 3.86 36.21
N VAL A 9 19.34 2.79 36.47
CA VAL A 9 19.28 1.53 35.70
C VAL A 9 17.87 0.95 35.77
N ARG A 10 17.24 0.89 36.95
CA ARG A 10 15.84 0.39 37.07
C ARG A 10 14.83 1.23 36.30
N ALA A 11 15.01 2.54 36.22
CA ALA A 11 14.13 3.43 35.48
C ALA A 11 14.32 3.32 33.95
N ARG A 12 15.52 2.94 33.49
CA ARG A 12 15.87 2.83 32.06
C ARG A 12 15.97 1.41 31.54
N ALA A 13 15.87 0.40 32.41
CA ALA A 13 15.95 -1.01 32.04
C ALA A 13 15.05 -1.39 30.85
N PRO A 14 13.77 -0.98 30.78
CA PRO A 14 12.94 -1.31 29.62
C PRO A 14 13.54 -0.78 28.31
N LEU A 15 14.12 0.42 28.34
CA LEU A 15 14.65 1.07 27.14
C LEU A 15 15.97 0.43 26.72
N LEU A 16 16.82 0.10 27.70
CA LEU A 16 18.08 -0.60 27.46
C LEU A 16 17.85 -1.99 26.87
N VAL A 17 16.84 -2.73 27.35
CA VAL A 17 16.45 -4.02 26.77
C VAL A 17 16.03 -3.87 25.31
N LEU A 18 15.16 -2.91 25.01
CA LEU A 18 14.73 -2.67 23.63
C LEU A 18 15.89 -2.26 22.72
N ILE A 19 16.74 -1.32 23.16
CA ILE A 19 17.90 -0.87 22.39
C ILE A 19 18.87 -2.02 22.15
N ALA A 20 19.13 -2.88 23.15
CA ALA A 20 20.02 -4.02 22.99
C ALA A 20 19.49 -5.00 21.94
N ILE A 21 18.20 -5.36 21.99
CA ILE A 21 17.59 -6.29 21.03
C ILE A 21 17.53 -5.65 19.63
N ALA A 22 17.09 -4.39 19.53
CA ALA A 22 17.06 -3.67 18.26
C ALA A 22 18.47 -3.51 17.66
N GLY A 23 19.48 -3.23 18.50
CA GLY A 23 20.86 -3.12 18.07
C GLY A 23 21.41 -4.42 17.50
N VAL A 24 21.04 -5.58 18.05
CA VAL A 24 21.41 -6.89 17.50
C VAL A 24 20.71 -7.15 16.16
N LEU A 25 19.40 -6.93 16.07
CA LEU A 25 18.62 -7.27 14.87
C LEU A 25 18.80 -6.27 13.71
N LEU A 26 19.09 -5.01 14.02
CA LEU A 26 19.25 -3.93 13.03
C LEU A 26 20.72 -3.53 12.83
N TRP A 27 21.67 -4.31 13.36
CA TRP A 27 23.11 -4.02 13.27
C TRP A 27 23.58 -3.74 11.82
N PRO A 28 23.16 -4.50 10.80
CA PRO A 28 23.60 -4.21 9.44
C PRO A 28 23.22 -2.80 8.96
N LEU A 29 22.03 -2.31 9.33
CA LEU A 29 21.64 -0.94 9.03
C LEU A 29 22.52 0.08 9.74
N VAL A 30 22.94 -0.19 10.99
CA VAL A 30 23.88 0.66 11.72
C VAL A 30 25.22 0.75 10.97
N CYS A 31 25.68 -0.36 10.41
CA CYS A 31 26.89 -0.44 9.57
C CYS A 31 26.75 0.24 8.21
N GLY A 32 25.56 0.75 7.84
CA GLY A 32 25.33 1.35 6.53
C GLY A 32 25.04 0.33 5.43
N GLU A 33 24.70 -0.91 5.78
CA GLU A 33 24.44 -1.99 4.85
C GLU A 33 22.93 -2.11 4.58
N PRO A 34 22.47 -1.73 3.37
CA PRO A 34 21.06 -1.82 3.04
C PRO A 34 20.62 -3.29 2.82
N PRO A 35 19.33 -3.61 3.03
CA PRO A 35 18.80 -4.92 2.68
C PRO A 35 18.94 -5.20 1.18
N ALA A 36 19.38 -6.41 0.84
CA ALA A 36 19.63 -6.87 -0.51
C ALA A 36 18.39 -7.55 -1.11
N SER A 37 17.32 -6.77 -1.30
CA SER A 37 16.08 -7.24 -1.93
C SER A 37 15.66 -6.38 -3.12
N ARG A 38 14.74 -6.93 -3.93
CA ARG A 38 14.26 -6.29 -5.17
C ARG A 38 13.71 -4.90 -4.91
N ASP A 39 12.76 -4.83 -4.00
CA ASP A 39 12.05 -3.59 -3.73
C ASP A 39 12.97 -2.57 -3.06
N HIS A 40 13.93 -3.02 -2.24
CA HIS A 40 14.97 -2.15 -1.69
C HIS A 40 15.88 -1.57 -2.78
N ALA A 41 16.33 -2.39 -3.74
CA ALA A 41 17.16 -1.93 -4.84
C ALA A 41 16.42 -0.92 -5.74
N ILE A 42 15.13 -1.14 -6.01
CA ILE A 42 14.31 -0.18 -6.78
C ILE A 42 14.10 1.12 -5.99
N HIS A 43 13.81 1.04 -4.69
CA HIS A 43 13.69 2.23 -3.85
C HIS A 43 15.00 3.01 -3.73
N TYR A 44 16.15 2.32 -3.70
CA TYR A 44 17.46 2.95 -3.78
C TYR A 44 17.67 3.63 -5.14
N PHE A 45 17.30 2.98 -6.24
CA PHE A 45 17.30 3.57 -7.58
C PHE A 45 16.43 4.83 -7.65
N GLN A 46 15.25 4.82 -7.02
CA GLN A 46 14.38 6.00 -6.93
C GLN A 46 14.95 7.10 -6.04
N ALA A 47 15.71 6.77 -4.99
CA ALA A 47 16.46 7.76 -4.21
C ALA A 47 17.59 8.39 -5.04
N ARG A 48 18.27 7.60 -5.88
CA ARG A 48 19.26 8.10 -6.85
C ARG A 48 18.64 9.04 -7.87
N ILE A 49 17.48 8.70 -8.45
CA ILE A 49 16.74 9.62 -9.34
C ILE A 49 16.43 10.95 -8.62
N LEU A 50 15.97 10.89 -7.36
CA LEU A 50 15.69 12.11 -6.59
C LEU A 50 16.92 13.00 -6.45
N VAL A 51 18.04 12.42 -6.00
CA VAL A 51 19.27 13.15 -5.66
C VAL A 51 19.99 13.65 -6.91
N ASP A 52 20.07 12.81 -7.95
CA ASP A 52 20.91 13.09 -9.12
C ASP A 52 20.16 13.87 -10.22
N GLU A 53 18.83 13.77 -10.29
CA GLU A 53 18.03 14.36 -11.38
C GLU A 53 16.96 15.35 -10.88
N MET A 54 16.12 14.93 -9.94
CA MET A 54 14.94 15.72 -9.56
C MET A 54 15.33 16.96 -8.74
N LEU A 55 16.12 16.80 -7.68
CA LEU A 55 16.54 17.93 -6.84
C LEU A 55 17.39 18.96 -7.61
N PRO A 56 18.39 18.58 -8.43
CA PRO A 56 19.15 19.54 -9.24
C PRO A 56 18.28 20.30 -10.25
N SER A 57 17.20 19.69 -10.74
CA SER A 57 16.23 20.36 -11.62
C SER A 57 15.17 21.18 -10.86
N GLY A 58 15.27 21.29 -9.53
CA GLY A 58 14.31 22.03 -8.70
C GLY A 58 12.94 21.36 -8.59
N ARG A 59 12.87 20.05 -8.86
CA ARG A 59 11.63 19.27 -8.90
C ARG A 59 11.58 18.25 -7.76
N LEU A 60 10.38 18.02 -7.24
CA LEU A 60 10.08 16.87 -6.37
C LEU A 60 9.17 15.85 -7.05
N SER A 61 8.60 16.20 -8.21
CA SER A 61 7.75 15.32 -9.00
C SER A 61 7.84 15.71 -10.48
N GLY A 62 7.49 14.80 -11.36
CA GLY A 62 7.46 15.01 -12.81
C GLY A 62 8.04 13.82 -13.57
N TRP A 63 8.27 14.02 -14.87
CA TRP A 63 8.77 12.95 -15.74
C TRP A 63 10.28 12.71 -15.57
N THR A 64 10.68 11.43 -15.60
CA THR A 64 12.05 10.94 -15.73
C THR A 64 12.07 9.77 -16.71
N ASP A 65 13.13 9.67 -17.52
CA ASP A 65 13.36 8.56 -18.46
C ASP A 65 14.28 7.47 -17.84
N ARG A 66 14.74 7.62 -16.59
CA ARG A 66 15.76 6.73 -15.99
C ARG A 66 15.30 5.31 -15.67
N LEU A 67 14.01 5.04 -15.68
CA LEU A 67 13.45 3.71 -15.45
C LEU A 67 12.45 3.34 -16.54
N ASN A 68 12.59 2.13 -17.09
CA ASN A 68 11.85 1.62 -18.24
C ASN A 68 11.89 2.61 -19.42
N HIS A 69 10.72 2.98 -19.93
CA HIS A 69 10.52 3.95 -21.00
C HIS A 69 9.95 5.27 -20.46
N GLY A 70 10.28 5.55 -19.20
CA GLY A 70 9.87 6.73 -18.46
C GLY A 70 8.62 6.52 -17.59
N PHE A 71 8.52 7.31 -16.53
CA PHE A 71 7.37 7.31 -15.61
C PHE A 71 7.23 8.65 -14.87
N PRO A 72 6.02 8.96 -14.33
CA PRO A 72 5.80 10.16 -13.53
C PRO A 72 6.34 10.00 -12.09
N TYR A 73 7.60 10.35 -11.89
CA TYR A 73 8.26 10.31 -10.58
C TYR A 73 7.55 11.20 -9.56
N GLY A 74 7.35 10.69 -8.34
CA GLY A 74 6.78 11.47 -7.24
C GLY A 74 5.26 11.69 -7.35
N GLU A 75 4.61 11.23 -8.42
CA GLU A 75 3.18 11.43 -8.63
C GLU A 75 2.36 10.22 -8.16
N GLY A 76 2.77 8.99 -8.48
CA GLY A 76 2.13 7.78 -7.95
C GLY A 76 2.50 7.48 -6.49
N TYR A 77 3.72 7.85 -6.08
CA TYR A 77 4.22 7.71 -4.71
C TYR A 77 4.82 9.03 -4.22
N PRO A 78 4.36 9.55 -3.07
CA PRO A 78 4.93 10.74 -2.45
C PRO A 78 6.44 10.60 -2.16
N THR A 79 7.17 11.71 -2.24
CA THR A 79 8.64 11.69 -2.23
C THR A 79 9.30 11.78 -0.85
N LEU A 80 8.53 11.94 0.22
CA LEU A 80 9.13 12.05 1.56
C LEU A 80 9.92 10.81 1.94
N GLY A 81 9.49 9.61 1.50
CA GLY A 81 10.26 8.39 1.71
C GLY A 81 11.68 8.50 1.16
N TYR A 82 11.82 8.93 -0.09
CA TYR A 82 13.12 9.09 -0.76
C TYR A 82 13.95 10.23 -0.18
N LEU A 83 13.32 11.34 0.22
CA LEU A 83 13.99 12.40 0.97
C LEU A 83 14.51 11.92 2.32
N TRP A 84 13.73 11.08 3.02
CA TRP A 84 14.09 10.53 4.33
C TRP A 84 15.33 9.64 4.26
N VAL A 85 15.37 8.70 3.31
CA VAL A 85 16.53 7.81 3.12
C VAL A 85 17.74 8.52 2.51
N SER A 86 17.54 9.67 1.86
CA SER A 86 18.63 10.50 1.34
C SER A 86 19.08 11.60 2.31
N ALA A 87 18.42 11.75 3.46
CA ALA A 87 18.57 12.93 4.30
C ALA A 87 20.00 13.13 4.82
N VAL A 88 20.67 12.05 5.24
CA VAL A 88 22.04 12.16 5.80
C VAL A 88 23.04 12.49 4.69
N HIS A 89 22.89 11.88 3.51
CA HIS A 89 23.68 12.23 2.33
C HIS A 89 23.50 13.70 1.95
N LEU A 90 22.26 14.19 1.84
CA LEU A 90 21.95 15.57 1.44
C LEU A 90 22.42 16.59 2.48
N LEU A 91 22.13 16.37 3.76
CA LEU A 91 22.54 17.29 4.84
C LEU A 91 24.06 17.26 5.09
N GLY A 92 24.70 16.13 4.77
CA GLY A 92 26.14 15.98 4.80
C GLY A 92 26.85 16.44 3.53
N PHE A 93 26.14 17.03 2.56
CA PHE A 93 26.68 17.44 1.26
C PHE A 93 27.47 16.32 0.54
N GLY A 94 26.99 15.09 0.64
CA GLY A 94 27.60 13.91 0.02
C GLY A 94 28.78 13.28 0.77
N VAL A 95 29.13 13.77 1.98
CA VAL A 95 30.18 13.13 2.82
C VAL A 95 29.82 11.69 3.18
N VAL A 96 28.53 11.40 3.36
CA VAL A 96 28.02 10.05 3.59
C VAL A 96 27.51 9.50 2.27
N ASP A 97 27.99 8.33 1.87
CA ASP A 97 27.51 7.66 0.66
C ASP A 97 25.99 7.42 0.70
N LEU A 98 25.33 7.45 -0.46
CA LEU A 98 23.89 7.32 -0.49
C LEU A 98 23.41 5.93 -0.04
N ARG A 99 24.18 4.85 -0.25
CA ARG A 99 23.80 3.52 0.28
C ARG A 99 23.77 3.51 1.81
N ALA A 100 24.78 4.11 2.43
CA ALA A 100 24.85 4.24 3.89
C ALA A 100 23.73 5.13 4.43
N SER A 101 23.47 6.27 3.77
CA SER A 101 22.33 7.13 4.09
C SER A 101 21.01 6.35 4.00
N TYR A 102 20.85 5.51 2.97
CA TYR A 102 19.65 4.72 2.76
C TYR A 102 19.43 3.72 3.91
N ALA A 103 20.46 2.98 4.30
CA ALA A 103 20.42 2.06 5.44
C ALA A 103 20.09 2.78 6.76
N TRP A 104 20.72 3.93 7.03
CA TRP A 104 20.40 4.75 8.20
C TRP A 104 19.01 5.35 8.18
N GLY A 105 18.50 5.68 6.98
CA GLY A 105 17.11 6.06 6.78
C GLY A 105 16.16 4.97 7.26
N LEU A 106 16.37 3.72 6.83
CA LEU A 106 15.59 2.56 7.29
C LEU A 106 15.69 2.35 8.81
N LEU A 107 16.89 2.50 9.38
CA LEU A 107 17.08 2.46 10.83
C LEU A 107 16.23 3.54 11.52
N GLY A 108 16.19 4.74 10.96
CA GLY A 108 15.35 5.84 11.42
C GLY A 108 13.85 5.51 11.37
N VAL A 109 13.39 4.84 10.31
CA VAL A 109 11.99 4.37 10.20
C VAL A 109 11.67 3.43 11.35
N TRP A 110 12.51 2.41 11.58
CA TRP A 110 12.31 1.45 12.67
C TRP A 110 12.37 2.10 14.05
N ALA A 111 13.32 3.00 14.28
CA ALA A 111 13.42 3.74 15.54
C ALA A 111 12.14 4.55 15.81
N LEU A 112 11.58 5.21 14.78
CA LEU A 112 10.33 5.96 14.90
C LEU A 112 9.14 5.04 15.18
N SER A 113 9.03 3.90 14.49
CA SER A 113 7.97 2.91 14.70
C SER A 113 8.01 2.34 16.12
N LEU A 114 9.18 1.90 16.58
CA LEU A 114 9.39 1.37 17.94
C LEU A 114 9.03 2.41 19.00
N TRP A 115 9.47 3.65 18.82
CA TRP A 115 9.12 4.75 19.71
C TRP A 115 7.61 5.00 19.72
N GLY A 116 6.97 5.04 18.55
CA GLY A 116 5.54 5.28 18.42
C GLY A 116 4.70 4.22 19.14
N VAL A 117 4.96 2.94 18.87
CA VAL A 117 4.28 1.79 19.51
C VAL A 117 4.51 1.80 21.02
N TRP A 118 5.74 2.04 21.46
CA TRP A 118 6.06 2.17 22.88
C TRP A 118 5.20 3.24 23.55
N GLN A 119 5.18 4.45 22.97
CA GLN A 119 4.50 5.58 23.57
C GLN A 119 2.99 5.39 23.61
N LEU A 120 2.39 4.78 22.58
CA LEU A 120 0.98 4.39 22.60
C LEU A 120 0.68 3.46 23.77
N ALA A 121 1.42 2.36 23.92
CA ALA A 121 1.21 1.39 25.00
C ALA A 121 1.41 2.03 26.39
N ALA A 122 2.44 2.87 26.53
CA ALA A 122 2.72 3.60 27.76
C ALA A 122 1.60 4.59 28.11
N LEU A 123 1.04 5.31 27.13
CA LEU A 123 -0.08 6.23 27.34
C LEU A 123 -1.35 5.48 27.76
N VAL A 124 -1.71 4.41 27.05
CA VAL A 124 -2.88 3.59 27.40
C VAL A 124 -2.72 2.96 28.78
N THR A 125 -1.53 2.45 29.11
CA THR A 125 -1.25 1.86 30.43
C THR A 125 -1.40 2.89 31.55
N ARG A 126 -0.95 4.13 31.35
CA ARG A 126 -1.13 5.20 32.34
C ARG A 126 -2.60 5.50 32.58
N ASP A 127 -3.40 5.58 31.53
CA ASP A 127 -4.84 5.81 31.62
C ASP A 127 -5.56 4.68 32.38
N VAL A 128 -5.19 3.42 32.12
CA VAL A 128 -5.69 2.24 32.85
C VAL A 128 -5.29 2.29 34.34
N LEU A 129 -4.03 2.58 34.64
CA LEU A 129 -3.53 2.62 36.01
C LEU A 129 -4.07 3.80 36.81
N GLU A 130 -4.28 4.96 36.18
CA GLU A 130 -4.89 6.13 36.82
C GLU A 130 -6.33 5.83 37.27
N ARG A 131 -7.08 5.06 36.47
CA ARG A 131 -8.42 4.58 36.87
C ARG A 131 -8.36 3.61 38.05
N TRP A 132 -7.35 2.74 38.10
CA TRP A 132 -7.23 1.71 39.14
C TRP A 132 -6.66 2.24 40.47
N GLN A 133 -5.67 3.14 40.41
CA GLN A 133 -4.87 3.58 41.56
C GLN A 133 -5.10 5.04 41.98
N GLY A 134 -5.93 5.79 41.24
CA GLY A 134 -6.17 7.23 41.48
C GLY A 134 -5.18 8.14 40.74
N GLU A 135 -5.29 9.46 40.94
CA GLU A 135 -4.56 10.46 40.13
C GLU A 135 -3.13 10.75 40.60
N ALA A 136 -2.67 10.16 41.71
CA ALA A 136 -1.35 10.45 42.26
C ALA A 136 -0.22 10.09 41.26
N ASP A 137 0.75 10.99 41.10
CA ASP A 137 1.93 10.77 40.27
C ASP A 137 2.89 9.81 40.97
N ASP A 138 2.77 8.52 40.63
CA ASP A 138 3.59 7.44 41.18
C ASP A 138 4.73 7.07 40.21
N PRO A 139 6.01 7.13 40.63
CA PRO A 139 7.14 6.61 39.87
C PRO A 139 6.99 5.14 39.45
N GLU A 140 6.24 4.34 40.21
CA GLU A 140 5.94 2.95 39.86
C GLU A 140 5.04 2.89 38.61
N ARG A 141 4.02 3.74 38.49
CA ARG A 141 3.15 3.84 37.31
C ARG A 141 3.95 4.12 36.05
N HIS A 142 4.89 5.04 36.13
CA HIS A 142 5.78 5.37 35.02
C HIS A 142 6.61 4.17 34.57
N ARG A 143 7.10 3.38 35.55
CA ARG A 143 7.87 2.16 35.27
C ARG A 143 7.01 1.06 34.65
N ILE A 144 5.80 0.84 35.16
CA ILE A 144 4.86 -0.15 34.60
C ILE A 144 4.51 0.22 33.16
N ALA A 145 4.18 1.50 32.92
CA ALA A 145 3.91 2.01 31.58
C ALA A 145 5.13 1.87 30.63
N ALA A 146 6.35 2.06 31.13
CA ALA A 146 7.56 1.83 30.35
C ALA A 146 7.78 0.35 29.99
N TRP A 147 7.46 -0.59 30.88
CA TRP A 147 7.49 -2.03 30.57
C TRP A 147 6.41 -2.44 29.58
N ALA A 148 5.20 -1.87 29.68
CA ALA A 148 4.17 -2.07 28.66
C ALA A 148 4.61 -1.54 27.28
N GLY A 149 5.25 -0.37 27.25
CA GLY A 149 5.89 0.19 26.07
C GLY A 149 6.95 -0.74 25.47
N CYS A 150 7.86 -1.24 26.31
CA CYS A 150 8.89 -2.20 25.90
C CYS A 150 8.28 -3.50 25.35
N ALA A 151 7.28 -4.08 26.03
CA ALA A 151 6.63 -5.31 25.57
C ALA A 151 5.94 -5.12 24.22
N ALA A 152 5.23 -4.00 24.02
CA ALA A 152 4.60 -3.67 22.75
C ALA A 152 5.63 -3.46 21.62
N ALA A 153 6.71 -2.71 21.90
CA ALA A 153 7.77 -2.46 20.93
C ALA A 153 8.54 -3.75 20.58
N LEU A 154 8.74 -4.66 21.53
CA LEU A 154 9.34 -5.97 21.25
C LEU A 154 8.42 -6.87 20.43
N ALA A 155 7.10 -6.85 20.70
CA ALA A 155 6.14 -7.57 19.86
C ALA A 155 6.16 -7.06 18.42
N TRP A 156 6.29 -5.74 18.23
CA TRP A 156 6.49 -5.13 16.92
C TRP A 156 7.82 -5.53 16.27
N LEU A 157 8.93 -5.40 17.02
CA LEU A 157 10.28 -5.69 16.54
C LEU A 157 10.47 -7.17 16.21
N LEU A 158 9.78 -8.08 16.89
CA LEU A 158 9.92 -9.52 16.70
C LEU A 158 8.79 -10.11 15.86
N ASP A 159 7.99 -9.28 15.19
CA ASP A 159 6.92 -9.76 14.33
C ASP A 159 7.50 -10.30 13.01
N PRO A 160 7.47 -11.62 12.76
CA PRO A 160 7.92 -12.18 11.46
C PRO A 160 7.06 -11.63 10.31
N GLY A 161 5.77 -11.40 10.58
CA GLY A 161 4.79 -11.01 9.60
C GLY A 161 4.52 -12.06 8.52
N ALA A 162 3.79 -11.62 7.50
CA ALA A 162 3.45 -12.41 6.32
C ALA A 162 3.34 -11.46 5.11
N ALA A 163 3.31 -12.02 3.91
CA ALA A 163 3.11 -11.23 2.70
C ALA A 163 1.87 -10.33 2.83
N ARG A 164 2.02 -9.05 2.48
CA ARG A 164 0.99 -8.00 2.56
C ARG A 164 0.50 -7.63 3.97
N GLN A 165 0.91 -8.30 5.05
CA GLN A 165 0.43 -8.02 6.42
C GLN A 165 1.47 -7.32 7.34
N GLY A 166 2.59 -6.84 6.78
CA GLY A 166 3.65 -6.20 7.57
C GLY A 166 4.61 -7.20 8.21
N GLY A 167 5.25 -6.80 9.32
CA GLY A 167 6.33 -7.54 9.98
C GLY A 167 7.61 -7.61 9.16
N TRP A 168 8.62 -8.31 9.66
CA TRP A 168 9.96 -8.39 9.06
C TRP A 168 9.93 -8.79 7.58
N ASN A 169 9.19 -9.85 7.24
CA ASN A 169 9.15 -10.34 5.86
C ASN A 169 8.62 -9.28 4.89
N TYR A 170 7.54 -8.57 5.26
CA TYR A 170 6.98 -7.60 4.33
C TYR A 170 7.71 -6.25 4.34
N LEU A 171 8.24 -5.84 5.49
CA LEU A 171 8.84 -4.52 5.66
C LEU A 171 10.32 -4.48 5.23
N MET A 172 11.07 -5.57 5.44
CA MET A 172 12.50 -5.66 5.10
C MET A 172 12.76 -6.51 3.85
N PHE A 173 12.04 -7.61 3.63
CA PHE A 173 12.27 -8.40 2.43
C PHE A 173 11.51 -7.84 1.22
N HIS A 174 10.22 -7.52 1.36
CA HIS A 174 9.44 -6.87 0.28
C HIS A 174 9.58 -5.33 0.22
N GLY A 175 10.51 -4.74 0.98
CA GLY A 175 10.84 -3.32 0.87
C GLY A 175 9.68 -2.33 1.09
N VAL A 176 8.59 -2.72 1.76
CA VAL A 176 7.39 -1.87 1.93
C VAL A 176 7.55 -0.88 3.09
N TRP A 177 8.75 -0.35 3.26
CA TRP A 177 9.11 0.60 4.31
C TRP A 177 8.56 2.02 4.10
N PRO A 178 8.23 2.54 2.89
CA PRO A 178 7.61 3.86 2.79
C PRO A 178 6.22 3.89 3.44
N GLN A 179 5.46 2.79 3.31
CA GLN A 179 4.21 2.62 4.03
C GLN A 179 4.44 2.51 5.54
N LEU A 180 5.50 1.82 5.96
CA LEU A 180 5.89 1.78 7.38
C LEU A 180 6.22 3.18 7.91
N LEU A 181 6.99 3.99 7.18
CA LEU A 181 7.31 5.36 7.55
C LEU A 181 6.04 6.21 7.69
N SER A 182 5.09 6.07 6.76
CA SER A 182 3.77 6.70 6.85
C SER A 182 3.03 6.31 8.14
N VAL A 183 2.98 5.01 8.45
CA VAL A 183 2.37 4.50 9.69
C VAL A 183 3.13 4.97 10.93
N ALA A 184 4.46 5.03 10.91
CA ALA A 184 5.28 5.45 12.03
C ALA A 184 5.05 6.94 12.36
N LEU A 185 5.04 7.78 11.34
CA LEU A 185 4.73 9.21 11.44
C LEU A 185 3.29 9.44 11.88
N TRP A 186 2.35 8.67 11.37
CA TRP A 186 0.96 8.72 11.80
C TRP A 186 0.81 8.32 13.27
N VAL A 187 1.36 7.20 13.71
CA VAL A 187 1.34 6.77 15.12
C VAL A 187 2.00 7.83 16.02
N ALA A 188 3.13 8.38 15.59
CA ALA A 188 3.80 9.49 16.28
C ALA A 188 2.88 10.72 16.39
N SER A 189 2.08 11.01 15.36
CA SER A 189 1.10 12.09 15.37
C SER A 189 0.02 11.87 16.43
N LEU A 190 -0.45 10.63 16.65
CA LEU A 190 -1.44 10.31 17.68
C LEU A 190 -0.89 10.59 19.08
N VAL A 191 0.37 10.21 19.32
CA VAL A 191 1.10 10.51 20.56
C VAL A 191 1.23 12.02 20.75
N ALA A 192 1.62 12.75 19.70
CA ALA A 192 1.75 14.21 19.74
C ALA A 192 0.40 14.92 19.97
N ILE A 193 -0.69 14.45 19.36
CA ILE A 193 -2.06 14.93 19.57
C ILE A 193 -2.47 14.69 21.03
N ALA A 194 -2.20 13.51 21.57
CA ALA A 194 -2.49 13.19 22.98
C ALA A 194 -1.71 14.10 23.95
N TRP A 195 -0.46 14.45 23.65
CA TRP A 195 0.30 15.42 24.45
C TRP A 195 -0.20 16.86 24.28
N CYS A 196 -0.59 17.22 23.06
CA CYS A 196 -1.13 18.54 22.76
C CYS A 196 -2.51 18.76 23.41
N SER A 197 -3.36 17.74 23.48
CA SER A 197 -4.69 17.83 24.10
C SER A 197 -4.62 18.05 25.63
N ARG A 198 -3.55 17.60 26.27
CA ARG A 198 -3.28 17.82 27.71
C ARG A 198 -2.76 19.23 28.01
N ALA A 199 -1.89 19.76 27.16
CA ALA A 199 -1.40 21.12 27.28
C ALA A 199 -1.11 21.71 25.88
N PRO A 200 -2.08 22.43 25.28
CA PRO A 200 -1.95 22.93 23.93
C PRO A 200 -0.96 24.09 23.87
N SER A 201 -0.12 24.12 22.83
CA SER A 201 0.77 25.24 22.48
C SER A 201 0.92 25.26 20.97
N LEU A 202 1.29 26.41 20.39
CA LEU A 202 1.55 26.49 18.94
C LEU A 202 2.65 25.51 18.52
N ARG A 203 3.72 25.38 19.31
CA ARG A 203 4.78 24.39 19.07
C ARG A 203 4.26 22.96 19.01
N ARG A 204 3.37 22.55 19.94
CA ARG A 204 2.83 21.18 19.95
C ARG A 204 1.84 20.93 18.81
N ILE A 205 1.05 21.95 18.44
CA ILE A 205 0.18 21.90 17.25
C ILE A 205 1.03 21.72 16.00
N ALA A 206 2.09 22.51 15.85
CA ALA A 206 3.02 22.42 14.73
C ALA A 206 3.69 21.04 14.65
N ILE A 207 4.22 20.51 15.76
CA ILE A 207 4.84 19.17 15.79
C ILE A 207 3.82 18.10 15.37
N ALA A 208 2.61 18.12 15.93
CA ALA A 208 1.59 17.15 15.56
C ALA A 208 1.17 17.28 14.08
N ALA A 209 1.03 18.51 13.58
CA ALA A 209 0.69 18.78 12.18
C ALA A 209 1.78 18.31 11.21
N VAL A 210 3.07 18.51 11.54
CA VAL A 210 4.19 17.98 10.75
C VAL A 210 4.17 16.46 10.71
N LEU A 211 3.84 15.79 11.82
CA LEU A 211 3.74 14.33 11.85
C LEU A 211 2.55 13.81 11.03
N VAL A 212 1.40 14.51 11.07
CA VAL A 212 0.25 14.23 10.19
C VAL A 212 0.66 14.40 8.71
N ALA A 213 1.25 15.55 8.37
CA ALA A 213 1.71 15.83 7.02
C ALA A 213 2.75 14.80 6.54
N GLY A 214 3.68 14.42 7.42
CA GLY A 214 4.68 13.41 7.14
C GLY A 214 4.05 12.04 6.86
N GLY A 215 3.04 11.65 7.63
CA GLY A 215 2.27 10.43 7.35
C GLY A 215 1.64 10.44 5.96
N LEU A 216 1.03 11.57 5.57
CA LEU A 216 0.40 11.77 4.25
C LEU A 216 1.40 11.80 3.10
N LEU A 217 2.57 12.42 3.31
CA LEU A 217 3.61 12.61 2.30
C LEU A 217 4.61 11.45 2.20
N ALA A 218 4.56 10.47 3.12
CA ALA A 218 5.40 9.28 3.04
C ALA A 218 4.78 8.17 2.17
N HIS A 219 3.45 8.05 2.18
CA HIS A 219 2.74 7.03 1.42
C HIS A 219 1.23 7.36 1.32
N PRO A 220 0.54 7.04 0.20
CA PRO A 220 -0.89 7.37 0.03
C PRO A 220 -1.82 6.77 1.11
N PHE A 221 -1.38 5.66 1.70
CA PHE A 221 -2.07 4.99 2.81
C PHE A 221 -2.24 5.87 4.06
N GLY A 222 -1.43 6.93 4.18
CA GLY A 222 -1.57 7.97 5.20
C GLY A 222 -2.94 8.67 5.19
N LEU A 223 -3.61 8.74 4.03
CA LEU A 223 -4.92 9.40 3.90
C LEU A 223 -5.99 8.72 4.75
N LEU A 224 -6.10 7.40 4.62
CA LEU A 224 -7.13 6.61 5.31
C LEU A 224 -6.85 6.51 6.81
N THR A 225 -5.61 6.29 7.18
CA THR A 225 -5.19 6.22 8.60
C THR A 225 -5.41 7.56 9.32
N THR A 226 -5.03 8.67 8.69
CA THR A 226 -5.27 10.02 9.21
C THR A 226 -6.76 10.30 9.33
N ALA A 227 -7.56 10.05 8.28
CA ALA A 227 -9.01 10.27 8.31
C ALA A 227 -9.71 9.43 9.40
N CYS A 228 -9.34 8.14 9.52
CA CYS A 228 -9.87 7.25 10.54
C CYS A 228 -9.57 7.77 11.94
N SER A 229 -8.32 8.11 12.23
CA SER A 229 -7.95 8.64 13.56
C SER A 229 -8.58 9.99 13.87
N ALA A 230 -8.69 10.89 12.90
CA ALA A 230 -9.36 12.19 13.06
C ALA A 230 -10.83 12.02 13.45
N LEU A 231 -11.53 11.11 12.78
CA LEU A 231 -12.92 10.77 13.07
C LEU A 231 -13.05 10.13 14.46
N SER A 232 -12.17 9.17 14.80
CA SER A 232 -12.10 8.55 16.12
C SER A 232 -11.91 9.59 17.23
N PHE A 233 -10.97 10.52 17.07
CA PHE A 233 -10.79 11.63 18.00
C PHE A 233 -12.04 12.50 18.13
N ALA A 234 -12.69 12.87 17.02
CA ALA A 234 -13.89 13.69 17.04
C ALA A 234 -15.05 12.99 17.77
N ILE A 235 -15.29 11.70 17.50
CA ILE A 235 -16.33 10.90 18.15
C ILE A 235 -16.04 10.75 19.65
N VAL A 236 -14.84 10.33 20.01
CA VAL A 236 -14.48 10.11 21.43
C VAL A 236 -14.53 11.42 22.21
N MET A 237 -14.06 12.54 21.66
CA MET A 237 -14.19 13.84 22.30
C MET A 237 -15.66 14.29 22.44
N ALA A 238 -16.54 13.94 21.51
CA ALA A 238 -17.95 14.26 21.60
C ALA A 238 -18.64 13.49 22.75
N VAL A 239 -18.25 12.23 22.94
CA VAL A 239 -18.87 11.29 23.88
C VAL A 239 -18.25 11.35 25.28
N ALA A 240 -16.92 11.31 25.39
CA ALA A 240 -16.21 11.02 26.65
C ALA A 240 -15.71 12.25 27.42
N ASP A 241 -15.45 13.39 26.76
CA ASP A 241 -14.85 14.55 27.45
C ASP A 241 -15.86 15.33 28.30
N ASP A 242 -15.38 16.13 29.27
CA ASP A 242 -16.24 17.09 29.99
C ASP A 242 -16.70 18.21 29.05
N ALA A 243 -18.01 18.50 29.03
CA ALA A 243 -18.62 19.54 28.20
C ALA A 243 -17.92 20.90 28.33
N ARG A 244 -17.29 21.20 29.48
CA ARG A 244 -16.55 22.44 29.72
C ARG A 244 -15.20 22.52 28.99
N THR A 245 -14.51 21.42 28.78
CA THR A 245 -13.17 21.37 28.15
C THR A 245 -13.22 20.96 26.67
N ARG A 246 -14.32 20.34 26.24
CA ARG A 246 -14.58 19.89 24.85
C ARG A 246 -14.27 20.93 23.76
N PRO A 247 -14.77 22.18 23.81
CA PRO A 247 -14.62 23.11 22.68
C PRO A 247 -13.17 23.48 22.39
N GLY A 248 -12.32 23.59 23.42
CA GLY A 248 -10.91 23.92 23.26
C GLY A 248 -10.13 22.78 22.61
N ARG A 249 -10.37 21.54 23.06
CA ARG A 249 -9.71 20.34 22.54
C ARG A 249 -10.10 20.04 21.09
N PHE A 250 -11.37 20.22 20.74
CA PHE A 250 -11.83 20.04 19.36
C PHE A 250 -11.18 21.06 18.40
N ARG A 251 -11.06 22.33 18.80
CA ARG A 251 -10.36 23.35 18.00
C ARG A 251 -8.89 23.01 17.76
N VAL A 252 -8.21 22.47 18.79
CA VAL A 252 -6.82 22.02 18.67
C VAL A 252 -6.72 20.86 17.69
N LEU A 253 -7.62 19.89 17.76
CA LEU A 253 -7.66 18.76 16.82
C LEU A 253 -7.85 19.23 15.38
N VAL A 254 -8.82 20.14 15.14
CA VAL A 254 -9.07 20.73 13.82
C VAL A 254 -7.85 21.51 13.33
N ALA A 255 -7.21 22.31 14.19
CA ALA A 255 -6.01 23.07 13.84
C ALA A 255 -4.85 22.15 13.42
N ILE A 256 -4.63 21.05 14.14
CA ILE A 256 -3.58 20.07 13.82
C ILE A 256 -3.82 19.45 12.44
N HIS A 257 -5.04 18.96 12.18
CA HIS A 257 -5.35 18.28 10.92
C HIS A 257 -5.42 19.26 9.74
N ALA A 258 -6.01 20.44 9.92
CA ALA A 258 -6.06 21.45 8.87
C ALA A 258 -4.65 21.92 8.48
N LEU A 259 -3.78 22.18 9.46
CA LEU A 259 -2.38 22.53 9.19
C LEU A 259 -1.61 21.36 8.57
N GLY A 260 -1.82 20.13 9.04
CA GLY A 260 -1.20 18.93 8.48
C GLY A 260 -1.59 18.69 7.02
N VAL A 261 -2.88 18.82 6.68
CA VAL A 261 -3.36 18.75 5.29
C VAL A 261 -2.82 19.89 4.46
N ALA A 262 -2.78 21.13 4.98
CA ALA A 262 -2.21 22.27 4.27
C ALA A 262 -0.72 22.06 3.96
N LEU A 263 0.06 21.50 4.90
CA LEU A 263 1.45 21.12 4.68
C LEU A 263 1.60 20.05 3.59
N ALA A 264 0.73 19.04 3.59
CA ALA A 264 0.75 17.96 2.60
C ALA A 264 0.07 18.29 1.26
N PHE A 265 -0.55 19.46 1.14
CA PHE A 265 -1.51 19.76 0.07
C PHE A 265 -0.89 19.65 -1.33
N GLY A 266 0.32 20.16 -1.55
CA GLY A 266 1.03 20.03 -2.82
C GLY A 266 1.20 18.58 -3.26
N GLY A 267 1.76 17.72 -2.39
CA GLY A 267 1.95 16.30 -2.71
C GLY A 267 0.64 15.54 -2.88
N LEU A 268 -0.40 15.86 -2.09
CA LEU A 268 -1.72 15.25 -2.22
C LEU A 268 -2.41 15.65 -3.53
N ALA A 269 -2.30 16.91 -3.96
CA ALA A 269 -2.87 17.37 -5.22
C ALA A 269 -2.23 16.65 -6.41
N THR A 270 -0.89 16.52 -6.40
CA THR A 270 -0.15 15.78 -7.42
C THR A 270 -0.56 14.31 -7.45
N PHE A 271 -0.62 13.64 -6.30
CA PHE A 271 -1.04 12.25 -6.21
C PHE A 271 -2.46 12.01 -6.73
N LEU A 272 -3.42 12.85 -6.32
CA LEU A 272 -4.81 12.70 -6.73
C LEU A 272 -4.99 12.93 -8.23
N ALA A 273 -4.18 13.79 -8.84
CA ALA A 273 -4.21 14.05 -10.28
C ALA A 273 -3.58 12.91 -11.10
N ALA A 274 -2.63 12.15 -10.55
CA ALA A 274 -2.01 11.00 -11.22
C ALA A 274 -2.67 9.65 -10.89
N ALA A 275 -3.67 9.64 -10.01
CA ALA A 275 -4.24 8.39 -9.48
C ALA A 275 -4.89 7.47 -10.53
N GLY A 276 -5.29 8.02 -11.70
CA GLY A 276 -5.84 7.27 -12.82
C GLY A 276 -4.82 6.36 -13.52
N GLU A 277 -3.55 6.76 -13.53
CA GLU A 277 -2.45 6.14 -14.28
C GLU A 277 -1.71 5.05 -13.49
N MET A 278 -2.12 4.85 -12.24
CA MET A 278 -1.52 3.84 -11.40
C MET A 278 -1.91 2.41 -11.83
N GLY A 279 -0.90 1.54 -11.87
CA GLY A 279 -1.03 0.10 -12.00
C GLY A 279 -1.90 -0.50 -10.90
N ARG A 280 -2.56 -1.62 -11.22
CA ARG A 280 -3.73 -2.08 -10.47
C ARG A 280 -3.49 -3.47 -9.92
N SER A 281 -3.73 -3.65 -8.64
CA SER A 281 -3.70 -4.95 -7.96
C SER A 281 -4.50 -4.85 -6.67
N PRO A 282 -5.82 -4.59 -6.72
CA PRO A 282 -6.62 -4.63 -5.52
C PRO A 282 -6.64 -6.08 -5.02
N VAL A 283 -6.48 -6.23 -3.71
CA VAL A 283 -6.42 -7.53 -3.05
C VAL A 283 -7.32 -7.43 -1.84
N ALA A 284 -8.40 -8.19 -1.83
CA ALA A 284 -9.26 -8.28 -0.67
C ALA A 284 -8.52 -8.96 0.50
N TRP A 285 -8.99 -8.72 1.72
CA TRP A 285 -8.47 -9.41 2.90
C TRP A 285 -9.45 -10.48 3.37
N SER A 286 -10.46 -10.08 4.13
CA SER A 286 -11.52 -10.94 4.67
C SER A 286 -12.74 -10.07 4.95
N GLU A 287 -13.90 -10.70 5.14
CA GLU A 287 -15.11 -10.01 5.61
C GLU A 287 -14.92 -9.50 7.05
N LEU A 288 -15.68 -8.46 7.45
CA LEU A 288 -15.55 -7.87 8.78
C LEU A 288 -15.85 -8.89 9.90
N GLY A 289 -16.83 -9.78 9.68
CA GLY A 289 -17.19 -10.82 10.64
C GLY A 289 -16.04 -11.80 10.89
N GLU A 290 -15.37 -12.22 9.82
CA GLU A 290 -14.22 -13.11 9.86
C GLU A 290 -13.00 -12.42 10.50
N LEU A 291 -12.72 -11.16 10.13
CA LEU A 291 -11.67 -10.36 10.77
C LEU A 291 -11.91 -10.18 12.28
N ALA A 292 -13.16 -9.99 12.70
CA ALA A 292 -13.52 -9.91 14.11
C ALA A 292 -13.32 -11.26 14.83
N ALA A 293 -13.67 -12.37 14.18
CA ALA A 293 -13.43 -13.71 14.70
C ALA A 293 -11.92 -13.99 14.86
N LYS A 294 -11.12 -13.70 13.82
CA LYS A 294 -9.66 -13.85 13.85
C LYS A 294 -8.99 -12.93 14.89
N LEU A 295 -9.53 -11.73 15.13
CA LEU A 295 -9.08 -10.87 16.25
C LEU A 295 -9.36 -11.52 17.61
N ALA A 296 -10.51 -12.15 17.78
CA ALA A 296 -10.90 -12.80 19.03
C ALA A 296 -10.09 -14.08 19.30
N THR A 297 -9.73 -14.84 18.27
CA THR A 297 -8.89 -16.06 18.40
C THR A 297 -7.40 -15.74 18.50
N GLY A 298 -6.99 -14.53 18.09
CA GLY A 298 -5.59 -14.11 18.05
C GLY A 298 -4.88 -14.44 16.73
N ASP A 299 -5.62 -14.90 15.72
CA ASP A 299 -5.14 -15.27 14.39
C ASP A 299 -5.35 -14.17 13.33
N LEU A 300 -5.66 -12.94 13.76
CA LEU A 300 -5.88 -11.81 12.86
C LEU A 300 -4.73 -11.60 11.88
N PHE A 301 -3.49 -11.86 12.32
CA PHE A 301 -2.31 -11.67 11.50
C PHE A 301 -1.58 -13.00 11.30
N THR A 302 -1.46 -13.40 10.04
CA THR A 302 -0.70 -14.57 9.62
C THR A 302 0.76 -14.45 10.08
N GLY A 303 1.30 -15.51 10.67
CA GLY A 303 2.66 -15.56 11.18
C GLY A 303 2.91 -14.79 12.48
N THR A 304 2.02 -13.86 12.88
CA THR A 304 2.19 -13.10 14.13
C THR A 304 2.03 -14.00 15.35
N TRP A 305 2.72 -13.65 16.43
CA TRP A 305 2.68 -14.40 17.67
C TRP A 305 1.26 -14.48 18.27
N VAL A 306 0.74 -15.69 18.42
CA VAL A 306 -0.60 -15.97 18.97
C VAL A 306 -0.81 -15.32 20.35
N TYR A 307 0.23 -15.26 21.18
CA TYR A 307 0.13 -14.60 22.49
C TYR A 307 -0.14 -13.09 22.38
N ALA A 308 0.33 -12.42 21.32
CA ALA A 308 0.09 -11.00 21.13
C ALA A 308 -1.41 -10.75 20.92
N GLY A 309 -2.11 -11.62 20.20
CA GLY A 309 -3.56 -11.57 20.02
C GLY A 309 -4.32 -11.70 21.35
N ALA A 310 -4.05 -12.75 22.12
CA ALA A 310 -4.72 -12.99 23.40
C ALA A 310 -4.52 -11.83 24.40
N PHE A 311 -3.30 -11.33 24.54
CA PHE A 311 -3.04 -10.18 25.41
C PHE A 311 -3.59 -8.86 24.84
N ALA A 312 -3.70 -8.72 23.52
CA ALA A 312 -4.33 -7.55 22.91
C ALA A 312 -5.81 -7.47 23.26
N VAL A 313 -6.54 -8.59 23.28
CA VAL A 313 -7.95 -8.61 23.73
C VAL A 313 -8.07 -8.16 25.18
N ILE A 314 -7.21 -8.66 26.08
CA ILE A 314 -7.18 -8.25 27.49
C ILE A 314 -6.87 -6.75 27.61
N GLY A 315 -5.84 -6.28 26.91
CA GLY A 315 -5.43 -4.87 26.92
C GLY A 315 -6.49 -3.93 26.34
N LEU A 316 -7.20 -4.35 25.29
CA LEU A 316 -8.32 -3.63 24.70
C LEU A 316 -9.48 -3.53 25.69
N GLY A 317 -9.83 -4.64 26.36
CA GLY A 317 -10.85 -4.63 27.41
C GLY A 317 -10.51 -3.67 28.56
N LEU A 318 -9.26 -3.68 29.01
CA LEU A 318 -8.76 -2.73 30.03
C LEU A 318 -8.78 -1.28 29.54
N ALA A 319 -8.40 -1.05 28.28
CA ALA A 319 -8.40 0.27 27.66
C ALA A 319 -9.84 0.84 27.58
N LEU A 320 -10.80 0.04 27.13
CA LEU A 320 -12.22 0.40 27.11
C LEU A 320 -12.75 0.67 28.52
N TRP A 321 -12.44 -0.20 29.48
CA TRP A 321 -12.83 -0.06 30.89
C TRP A 321 -12.28 1.21 31.56
N SER A 322 -11.10 1.70 31.13
CA SER A 322 -10.50 2.90 31.71
C SER A 322 -11.39 4.15 31.58
N GLY A 323 -12.25 4.21 30.55
CA GLY A 323 -13.11 5.35 30.25
C GLY A 323 -12.34 6.61 29.84
N ARG A 324 -11.04 6.52 29.53
CA ARG A 324 -10.19 7.66 29.22
C ARG A 324 -10.09 7.92 27.72
N THR A 325 -10.00 9.20 27.36
CA THR A 325 -10.02 9.68 25.98
C THR A 325 -8.95 9.01 25.10
N VAL A 326 -7.70 8.87 25.57
CA VAL A 326 -6.63 8.31 24.73
C VAL A 326 -6.84 6.81 24.49
N ALA A 327 -7.20 6.06 25.53
CA ALA A 327 -7.52 4.64 25.42
C ALA A 327 -8.70 4.38 24.46
N TRP A 328 -9.77 5.17 24.57
CA TRP A 328 -10.92 5.09 23.68
C TRP A 328 -10.61 5.49 22.24
N VAL A 329 -9.75 6.51 22.03
CA VAL A 329 -9.29 6.87 20.68
C VAL A 329 -8.47 5.74 20.05
N CYS A 330 -7.55 5.13 20.81
CA CYS A 330 -6.79 3.99 20.29
C CYS A 330 -7.71 2.82 19.93
N ALA A 331 -8.70 2.51 20.79
CA ALA A 331 -9.65 1.43 20.55
C ALA A 331 -10.54 1.71 19.33
N SER A 332 -11.15 2.90 19.26
CA SER A 332 -11.98 3.32 18.12
C SER A 332 -11.19 3.40 16.82
N THR A 333 -9.93 3.84 16.87
CA THR A 333 -9.05 3.86 15.68
C THR A 333 -8.73 2.44 15.23
N ALA A 334 -8.40 1.52 16.14
CA ALA A 334 -8.17 0.12 15.79
C ALA A 334 -9.41 -0.52 15.15
N ILE A 335 -10.60 -0.30 15.73
CA ILE A 335 -11.87 -0.80 15.19
C ILE A 335 -12.17 -0.16 13.82
N GLY A 336 -12.01 1.16 13.70
CA GLY A 336 -12.23 1.86 12.44
C GLY A 336 -11.27 1.40 11.34
N MET A 337 -10.02 1.11 11.69
CA MET A 337 -9.05 0.53 10.76
C MET A 337 -9.43 -0.89 10.36
N LEU A 338 -9.97 -1.71 11.28
CA LEU A 338 -10.47 -3.06 10.95
C LEU A 338 -11.66 -2.99 9.98
N VAL A 339 -12.56 -2.02 10.17
CA VAL A 339 -13.68 -1.76 9.25
C VAL A 339 -13.17 -1.30 7.89
N LEU A 340 -12.19 -0.40 7.83
CA LEU A 340 -11.61 0.04 6.55
C LEU A 340 -10.79 -1.04 5.85
N ALA A 341 -10.25 -1.99 6.63
CA ALA A 341 -9.47 -3.12 6.15
C ALA A 341 -10.33 -4.27 5.62
N SER A 342 -11.61 -4.31 5.94
CA SER A 342 -12.48 -5.38 5.49
C SER A 342 -12.82 -5.23 4.01
N GLN A 343 -13.10 -6.36 3.37
CA GLN A 343 -13.67 -6.39 2.03
C GLN A 343 -14.96 -5.54 1.95
N ASP A 344 -15.73 -5.50 3.04
CA ASP A 344 -16.95 -4.69 3.19
C ASP A 344 -16.71 -3.18 3.03
N ALA A 345 -15.50 -2.67 3.27
CA ALA A 345 -15.21 -1.26 3.01
C ALA A 345 -15.36 -0.91 1.52
N ILE A 346 -15.03 -1.81 0.59
CA ILE A 346 -15.34 -1.62 -0.84
C ILE A 346 -16.72 -2.15 -1.17
N THR A 347 -17.06 -3.37 -0.76
CA THR A 347 -18.30 -4.02 -1.18
C THR A 347 -19.55 -3.43 -0.52
N VAL A 348 -19.43 -2.60 0.53
CA VAL A 348 -20.56 -1.88 1.14
C VAL A 348 -20.38 -0.37 0.99
N LEU A 349 -19.25 0.20 1.45
CA LEU A 349 -19.07 1.66 1.49
C LEU A 349 -18.68 2.29 0.15
N ARG A 350 -18.38 1.52 -0.91
CA ARG A 350 -18.00 2.01 -2.26
C ARG A 350 -17.01 3.16 -2.27
N LEU A 351 -15.92 3.02 -1.50
CA LEU A 351 -14.88 4.04 -1.47
C LEU A 351 -14.27 4.24 -2.88
N ASP A 352 -14.21 3.19 -3.70
CA ASP A 352 -13.80 3.21 -5.11
C ASP A 352 -14.55 4.25 -5.97
N LEU A 353 -15.84 4.50 -5.68
CA LEU A 353 -16.67 5.46 -6.43
C LEU A 353 -16.45 6.92 -6.00
N LEU A 354 -15.71 7.16 -4.92
CA LEU A 354 -15.36 8.52 -4.49
C LEU A 354 -14.14 9.03 -5.23
N THR A 355 -13.13 8.17 -5.42
CA THR A 355 -11.92 8.46 -6.18
C THR A 355 -11.32 7.18 -6.74
N ALA A 356 -10.83 7.24 -7.98
CA ALA A 356 -10.11 6.16 -8.63
C ALA A 356 -8.88 5.69 -7.82
N ALA A 357 -8.32 6.53 -6.95
CA ALA A 357 -7.19 6.15 -6.10
C ALA A 357 -7.49 4.94 -5.20
N PHE A 358 -8.74 4.76 -4.77
CA PHE A 358 -9.11 3.65 -3.89
C PHE A 358 -9.18 2.30 -4.60
N LYS A 359 -9.18 2.27 -5.94
CA LYS A 359 -9.19 1.01 -6.69
C LYS A 359 -7.87 0.25 -6.64
N ASN A 360 -6.82 0.88 -6.10
CA ASN A 360 -5.47 0.30 -5.97
C ASN A 360 -5.17 -0.17 -4.53
N LEU A 361 -6.16 -0.16 -3.63
CA LEU A 361 -5.95 -0.59 -2.25
C LEU A 361 -5.71 -2.11 -2.15
N GLN A 362 -4.64 -2.47 -1.46
CA GLN A 362 -4.39 -3.84 -1.01
C GLN A 362 -4.80 -3.93 0.46
N PHE A 363 -6.00 -4.49 0.72
CA PHE A 363 -6.63 -4.54 2.04
C PHE A 363 -5.78 -5.24 3.11
N PRO A 364 -5.06 -6.34 2.83
CA PRO A 364 -4.20 -6.94 3.85
C PRO A 364 -3.14 -5.97 4.39
N ARG A 365 -2.74 -4.93 3.62
CA ARG A 365 -1.76 -3.93 4.06
C ARG A 365 -2.26 -3.03 5.20
N PHE A 366 -3.57 -3.01 5.47
CA PHE A 366 -4.11 -2.37 6.67
C PHE A 366 -3.57 -3.00 7.96
N ALA A 367 -3.13 -4.26 7.93
CA ALA A 367 -2.47 -4.89 9.06
C ALA A 367 -1.25 -4.09 9.54
N ILE A 368 -0.47 -3.45 8.64
CA ILE A 368 0.69 -2.62 9.02
C ILE A 368 0.25 -1.46 9.93
N ALA A 369 -0.90 -0.85 9.63
CA ALA A 369 -1.44 0.25 10.40
C ALA A 369 -2.24 -0.21 11.65
N LEU A 370 -2.75 -1.43 11.66
CA LEU A 370 -3.51 -1.99 12.78
C LEU A 370 -2.60 -2.55 13.88
N LYS A 371 -1.50 -3.20 13.50
CA LYS A 371 -0.52 -3.83 14.40
C LYS A 371 0.02 -2.90 15.51
N PRO A 372 0.30 -1.60 15.30
CA PRO A 372 0.72 -0.70 16.37
C PRO A 372 -0.26 -0.65 17.54
N PHE A 373 -1.58 -0.67 17.27
CA PHE A 373 -2.60 -0.68 18.31
C PHE A 373 -2.73 -2.04 18.96
N VAL A 374 -2.76 -3.12 18.16
CA VAL A 374 -2.85 -4.49 18.68
C VAL A 374 -1.67 -4.78 19.60
N PHE A 375 -0.44 -4.45 19.20
CA PHE A 375 0.74 -4.62 20.04
C PHE A 375 0.77 -3.66 21.23
N ALA A 376 0.26 -2.43 21.09
CA ALA A 376 0.11 -1.54 22.24
C ALA A 376 -0.83 -2.14 23.29
N PHE A 377 -1.99 -2.69 22.88
CA PHE A 377 -2.90 -3.40 23.77
C PHE A 377 -2.26 -4.68 24.33
N ALA A 378 -1.52 -5.44 23.53
CA ALA A 378 -0.79 -6.60 24.00
C ALA A 378 0.21 -6.24 25.11
N GLY A 379 0.97 -5.16 24.94
CA GLY A 379 1.88 -4.65 25.96
C GLY A 379 1.18 -4.25 27.26
N VAL A 380 0.00 -3.62 27.17
CA VAL A 380 -0.86 -3.30 28.33
C VAL A 380 -1.31 -4.59 29.02
N GLY A 381 -1.86 -5.55 28.26
CA GLY A 381 -2.37 -6.83 28.75
C GLY A 381 -1.30 -7.66 29.45
N VAL A 382 -0.16 -7.89 28.79
CA VAL A 382 1.00 -8.61 29.34
C VAL A 382 1.43 -8.00 30.67
N THR A 383 1.63 -6.69 30.69
CA THR A 383 2.20 -6.02 31.86
C THR A 383 1.26 -6.05 33.07
N VAL A 384 -0.04 -5.83 32.83
CA VAL A 384 -1.06 -5.89 33.90
C VAL A 384 -1.20 -7.32 34.44
N VAL A 385 -1.25 -8.33 33.56
CA VAL A 385 -1.33 -9.74 33.96
C VAL A 385 -0.08 -10.18 34.73
N LEU A 386 1.12 -9.86 34.24
CA LEU A 386 2.37 -10.20 34.94
C LEU A 386 2.48 -9.49 36.30
N ARG A 387 2.00 -8.25 36.43
CA ARG A 387 1.94 -7.55 37.72
C ARG A 387 0.95 -8.24 38.67
N ALA A 388 -0.23 -8.60 38.18
CA ALA A 388 -1.22 -9.34 38.96
C ALA A 388 -0.66 -10.70 39.42
N ALA A 389 0.08 -11.40 38.55
CA ALA A 389 0.78 -12.64 38.86
C ALA A 389 1.83 -12.42 39.96
N TRP A 390 2.73 -11.46 39.76
CA TRP A 390 3.83 -11.16 40.67
C TRP A 390 3.34 -10.76 42.07
N THR A 391 2.36 -9.86 42.15
CA THR A 391 1.78 -9.43 43.43
C THR A 391 1.08 -10.58 44.17
N SER A 392 0.47 -11.50 43.42
CA SER A 392 -0.17 -12.70 43.98
C SER A 392 0.83 -13.72 44.48
N TRP A 393 2.00 -13.84 43.86
CA TRP A 393 3.08 -14.73 44.29
C TRP A 393 3.91 -14.17 45.43
N ALA A 394 4.26 -12.88 45.39
CA ALA A 394 5.14 -12.24 46.38
C ALA A 394 4.52 -12.10 47.78
N THR A 395 3.19 -12.23 47.92
CA THR A 395 2.50 -12.09 49.21
C THR A 395 2.19 -13.45 49.85
N ARG A 396 2.43 -13.60 51.17
CA ARG A 396 2.03 -14.80 51.95
C ARG A 396 0.50 -14.95 51.89
N ALA A 397 0.03 -16.18 51.64
CA ALA A 397 -1.28 -16.45 51.01
C ALA A 397 -2.48 -16.51 51.98
N THR A 398 -3.59 -15.86 51.59
CA THR A 398 -4.98 -16.14 52.03
C THR A 398 -5.71 -17.00 50.98
N SER A 399 -6.87 -17.59 51.29
CA SER A 399 -7.63 -18.47 50.38
C SER A 399 -8.03 -17.79 49.05
N VAL A 400 -8.48 -16.54 49.10
CA VAL A 400 -8.85 -15.71 47.93
C VAL A 400 -7.68 -15.54 46.95
N ARG A 401 -6.44 -15.53 47.44
CA ARG A 401 -5.25 -15.40 46.60
C ARG A 401 -4.85 -16.70 45.88
N ARG A 402 -5.34 -17.88 46.30
CA ARG A 402 -5.15 -19.12 45.53
C ARG A 402 -5.97 -19.12 44.25
N VAL A 403 -7.22 -18.67 44.31
CA VAL A 403 -8.10 -18.55 43.13
C VAL A 403 -7.47 -17.61 42.11
N HIS A 404 -6.93 -16.47 42.55
CA HIS A 404 -6.26 -15.53 41.67
C HIS A 404 -4.98 -16.12 41.02
N ARG A 405 -4.19 -16.91 41.75
CA ARG A 405 -3.02 -17.63 41.18
C ARG A 405 -3.44 -18.65 40.13
N VAL A 406 -4.51 -19.41 40.38
CA VAL A 406 -5.06 -20.38 39.42
C VAL A 406 -5.56 -19.67 38.17
N PHE A 407 -6.30 -18.57 38.33
CA PHE A 407 -6.78 -17.77 37.21
C PHE A 407 -5.63 -17.22 36.36
N VAL A 408 -4.61 -16.62 36.98
CA VAL A 408 -3.41 -16.14 36.28
C VAL A 408 -2.68 -17.29 35.57
N ALA A 409 -2.55 -18.45 36.21
CA ALA A 409 -1.91 -19.62 35.59
C ALA A 409 -2.71 -20.12 34.37
N ILE A 410 -4.04 -20.13 34.45
CA ILE A 410 -4.93 -20.48 33.33
C ILE A 410 -4.78 -19.48 32.17
N VAL A 411 -4.62 -18.19 32.46
CA VAL A 411 -4.42 -17.15 31.43
C VAL A 411 -3.01 -17.25 30.79
N LEU A 412 -1.98 -17.55 31.59
CA LEU A 412 -0.59 -17.63 31.10
C LEU A 412 -0.25 -18.96 30.41
N ALA A 413 -0.93 -20.07 30.75
CA ALA A 413 -0.59 -21.38 30.21
C ALA A 413 -0.76 -21.49 28.68
N PRO A 414 -1.87 -21.02 28.06
CA PRO A 414 -2.03 -21.03 26.60
C PRO A 414 -0.98 -20.16 25.90
N VAL A 415 -0.66 -19.00 26.49
CA VAL A 415 0.36 -18.07 26.01
C VAL A 415 1.74 -18.75 25.97
N LEU A 416 2.14 -19.39 27.08
CA LEU A 416 3.42 -20.07 27.17
C LEU A 416 3.47 -21.27 26.24
N GLY A 417 2.38 -22.05 26.15
CA GLY A 417 2.25 -23.15 25.18
C GLY A 417 2.43 -22.69 23.74
N ALA A 418 1.79 -21.59 23.35
CA ALA A 418 1.91 -21.01 22.01
C ALA A 418 3.31 -20.44 21.72
N MET A 419 3.98 -19.82 22.71
CA MET A 419 5.36 -19.37 22.56
C MET A 419 6.32 -20.55 22.37
N LEU A 420 6.20 -21.59 23.19
CA LEU A 420 7.06 -22.76 23.13
C LEU A 420 6.88 -23.54 21.83
N GLY A 421 5.63 -23.65 21.34
CA GLY A 421 5.31 -24.32 20.08
C GLY A 421 5.80 -23.61 18.81
N ARG A 422 6.31 -22.38 18.93
CA ARG A 422 6.85 -21.59 17.81
C ARG A 422 8.33 -21.24 17.95
N LEU A 423 9.04 -21.89 18.87
CA LEU A 423 10.48 -21.72 19.03
C LEU A 423 11.28 -22.14 17.79
N ASP A 424 10.73 -23.06 16.99
CA ASP A 424 11.31 -23.52 15.72
C ASP A 424 11.34 -22.41 14.64
N LEU A 425 10.41 -21.45 14.68
CA LEU A 425 10.43 -20.28 13.78
C LEU A 425 11.68 -19.43 13.98
N PHE A 426 12.19 -19.32 15.21
CA PHE A 426 13.47 -18.65 15.47
C PHE A 426 14.67 -19.43 14.89
N ALA A 427 14.53 -20.74 14.66
CA ALA A 427 15.62 -21.60 14.20
C ALA A 427 15.70 -21.73 12.67
N ARG A 428 14.58 -21.63 11.93
CA ARG A 428 14.56 -21.92 10.48
C ARG A 428 14.85 -20.71 9.57
N ARG A 429 14.52 -19.50 10.02
CA ARG A 429 15.00 -18.21 9.50
C ARG A 429 14.86 -17.22 10.65
N PRO A 430 15.95 -16.81 11.32
CA PRO A 430 15.81 -16.01 12.52
C PRO A 430 15.09 -14.71 12.14
N ILE A 431 13.97 -14.47 12.81
CA ILE A 431 13.32 -13.16 12.83
C ILE A 431 14.42 -12.13 13.09
N GLY A 432 14.64 -11.24 12.12
CA GLY A 432 15.68 -10.22 12.19
C GLY A 432 17.02 -10.52 11.52
N ALA A 433 17.13 -11.57 10.69
CA ALA A 433 18.17 -11.57 9.66
C ALA A 433 17.78 -10.57 8.56
N ILE A 434 18.52 -9.47 8.47
CA ILE A 434 18.50 -8.62 7.28
C ILE A 434 19.38 -9.33 6.27
N ASP A 435 18.79 -9.85 5.18
CA ASP A 435 19.57 -10.38 4.08
C ASP A 435 20.33 -9.22 3.45
N THR A 436 21.61 -9.05 3.79
CA THR A 436 22.50 -8.07 3.16
C THR A 436 23.27 -8.70 2.01
N LEU A 437 23.94 -7.85 1.21
CA LEU A 437 24.86 -8.32 0.18
C LEU A 437 26.02 -9.13 0.80
N ALA A 438 26.54 -8.70 1.94
CA ALA A 438 27.60 -9.39 2.67
C ALA A 438 27.17 -10.79 3.09
N ASP A 439 25.96 -10.93 3.64
CA ASP A 439 25.43 -12.22 4.10
C ASP A 439 25.07 -13.17 2.95
N SER A 440 24.73 -12.63 1.77
CA SER A 440 24.39 -13.42 0.59
C SER A 440 25.60 -14.10 -0.09
N GLY A 441 26.83 -13.70 0.26
CA GLY A 441 28.05 -14.14 -0.42
C GLY A 441 28.29 -13.50 -1.78
N HIS A 442 27.47 -12.51 -2.19
CA HIS A 442 27.56 -11.85 -3.49
C HIS A 442 28.10 -10.41 -3.43
N ALA A 443 28.65 -9.98 -2.30
CA ALA A 443 29.20 -8.62 -2.17
C ALA A 443 30.34 -8.34 -3.17
N ASP A 444 31.26 -9.30 -3.33
CA ASP A 444 32.38 -9.17 -4.27
C ASP A 444 31.89 -9.22 -5.73
N ASP A 445 30.89 -10.06 -6.02
CA ASP A 445 30.24 -10.14 -7.34
C ASP A 445 29.57 -8.80 -7.71
N GLU A 446 28.84 -8.20 -6.76
CA GLU A 446 28.18 -6.90 -6.94
C GLU A 446 29.19 -5.78 -7.16
N LEU A 447 30.28 -5.76 -6.37
CA LEU A 447 31.33 -4.77 -6.51
C LEU A 447 31.98 -4.86 -7.90
N ALA A 448 32.34 -6.07 -8.34
CA ALA A 448 32.94 -6.31 -9.65
C ALA A 448 31.97 -5.93 -10.79
N LEU A 449 30.68 -6.26 -10.66
CA LEU A 449 29.66 -5.85 -11.62
C LEU A 449 29.52 -4.32 -11.70
N ARG A 450 29.54 -3.64 -10.55
CA ARG A 450 29.48 -2.17 -10.46
C ARG A 450 30.69 -1.53 -11.14
N GLU A 451 31.89 -2.03 -10.89
CA GLU A 451 33.12 -1.53 -11.53
C GLU A 451 33.07 -1.73 -13.05
N ALA A 452 32.59 -2.88 -13.52
CA ALA A 452 32.41 -3.13 -14.96
C ALA A 452 31.39 -2.16 -15.59
N LEU A 453 30.26 -1.92 -14.93
CA LEU A 453 29.27 -0.94 -15.40
C LEU A 453 29.81 0.49 -15.40
N GLN A 454 30.61 0.88 -14.40
CA GLN A 454 31.26 2.19 -14.35
C GLN A 454 32.29 2.37 -15.48
N ALA A 455 33.03 1.30 -15.81
CA ALA A 455 33.92 1.31 -16.97
C ALA A 455 33.14 1.53 -18.28
N GLU A 456 32.04 0.79 -18.48
CA GLU A 456 31.18 0.95 -19.66
C GLU A 456 30.47 2.31 -19.72
N ALA A 457 30.10 2.90 -18.58
CA ALA A 457 29.53 4.24 -18.48
C ALA A 457 30.53 5.33 -18.93
N SER A 458 31.83 5.09 -18.78
CA SER A 458 32.85 6.05 -19.22
C SER A 458 33.03 6.11 -20.74
N THR A 459 32.65 5.05 -21.45
CA THR A 459 32.76 4.92 -22.91
C THR A 459 31.43 5.05 -23.64
N THR A 460 30.31 4.94 -22.92
CA THR A 460 28.95 4.99 -23.47
C THR A 460 28.26 6.27 -23.02
N ALA A 461 27.84 7.12 -23.98
CA ALA A 461 27.24 8.42 -23.66
C ALA A 461 25.98 8.34 -22.77
N GLU A 462 25.17 7.29 -22.94
CA GLU A 462 23.98 7.05 -22.11
C GLU A 462 23.88 5.55 -21.77
N LEU A 463 24.39 5.18 -20.59
CA LEU A 463 24.29 3.80 -20.11
C LEU A 463 22.84 3.47 -19.76
N ARG A 464 22.16 2.68 -20.62
CA ARG A 464 20.84 2.09 -20.32
C ARG A 464 20.93 0.57 -20.31
N VAL A 465 20.56 -0.01 -19.17
CA VAL A 465 20.76 -1.43 -18.87
C VAL A 465 19.41 -2.13 -18.73
N ALA A 466 19.15 -3.14 -19.55
CA ALA A 466 18.02 -4.05 -19.34
C ALA A 466 18.42 -5.14 -18.35
N PHE A 467 17.64 -5.30 -17.28
CA PHE A 467 17.84 -6.39 -16.32
C PHE A 467 16.78 -7.47 -16.56
N LEU A 468 17.19 -8.53 -17.24
CA LEU A 468 16.35 -9.65 -17.64
C LEU A 468 16.45 -10.75 -16.60
N ARG A 469 15.29 -11.30 -16.20
CA ARG A 469 15.25 -12.25 -15.09
C ARG A 469 14.37 -13.44 -15.39
N SER A 470 14.81 -14.60 -14.97
CA SER A 470 14.02 -15.82 -14.98
C SER A 470 13.21 -15.95 -13.68
N GLY A 471 11.92 -15.58 -13.74
CA GLY A 471 11.01 -15.66 -12.60
C GLY A 471 11.30 -14.66 -11.47
N MET A 472 10.80 -14.96 -10.27
CA MET A 472 10.74 -14.05 -9.11
C MET A 472 11.90 -14.19 -8.09
N GLY A 473 13.02 -14.85 -8.45
CA GLY A 473 14.18 -15.04 -7.56
C GLY A 473 14.68 -13.79 -6.80
N GLY A 474 15.32 -13.98 -5.63
CA GLY A 474 15.65 -12.88 -4.70
C GLY A 474 16.82 -11.97 -5.11
N GLY A 475 17.70 -12.42 -6.01
CA GLY A 475 18.88 -11.66 -6.38
C GLY A 475 18.53 -10.44 -7.25
N THR A 476 18.76 -9.25 -6.73
CA THR A 476 18.46 -7.97 -7.42
C THR A 476 19.48 -6.88 -7.17
N TYR A 477 20.62 -7.26 -6.61
CA TYR A 477 21.72 -6.33 -6.42
C TYR A 477 22.24 -5.67 -7.70
N PRO A 478 22.08 -6.23 -8.94
CA PRO A 478 22.44 -5.49 -10.14
C PRO A 478 21.78 -4.12 -10.25
N LEU A 479 20.59 -3.91 -9.67
CA LEU A 479 19.94 -2.59 -9.66
C LEU A 479 20.69 -1.56 -8.82
N PHE A 480 21.31 -1.97 -7.70
CA PHE A 480 22.20 -1.10 -6.95
C PHE A 480 23.42 -0.71 -7.81
N SER A 481 24.01 -1.68 -8.51
CA SER A 481 25.17 -1.46 -9.39
C SER A 481 24.83 -0.54 -10.57
N ILE A 482 23.68 -0.72 -11.23
CA ILE A 482 23.20 0.16 -12.31
C ILE A 482 22.99 1.58 -11.78
N ALA A 483 22.33 1.73 -10.62
CA ALA A 483 22.09 3.05 -10.01
C ALA A 483 23.41 3.78 -9.70
N ASP A 484 24.39 3.06 -9.17
CA ASP A 484 25.68 3.63 -8.77
C ASP A 484 26.62 3.93 -9.93
N ALA A 485 26.46 3.21 -11.05
CA ALA A 485 27.12 3.55 -12.31
C ALA A 485 26.46 4.75 -13.02
N GLY A 486 25.39 5.33 -12.45
CA GLY A 486 24.65 6.42 -13.07
C GLY A 486 23.78 5.99 -14.26
N GLY A 487 23.54 4.68 -14.41
CA GLY A 487 22.76 4.14 -15.53
C GLY A 487 21.25 4.36 -15.40
N ALA A 488 20.55 4.22 -16.53
CA ALA A 488 19.12 4.00 -16.60
C ALA A 488 18.82 2.49 -16.59
N ALA A 489 17.71 2.08 -15.99
CA ALA A 489 17.34 0.66 -15.89
C ALA A 489 16.07 0.37 -16.70
N VAL A 490 16.05 -0.75 -17.42
CA VAL A 490 14.83 -1.31 -18.03
C VAL A 490 14.55 -2.64 -17.34
N LEU A 491 13.41 -2.70 -16.67
CA LEU A 491 12.94 -3.85 -15.90
C LEU A 491 11.79 -4.53 -16.62
N ASP A 492 11.82 -5.86 -16.62
CA ASP A 492 10.69 -6.66 -17.04
C ASP A 492 9.60 -6.69 -15.96
N GLY A 493 8.36 -6.51 -16.41
CA GLY A 493 7.15 -6.71 -15.65
C GLY A 493 6.81 -5.56 -14.71
N HIS A 494 5.87 -5.84 -13.81
CA HIS A 494 5.37 -4.87 -12.86
C HIS A 494 6.46 -4.43 -11.88
N VAL A 495 6.62 -3.11 -11.71
CA VAL A 495 7.50 -2.48 -10.72
C VAL A 495 6.64 -1.93 -9.57
N PRO A 496 6.52 -2.63 -8.43
CA PRO A 496 5.54 -2.29 -7.39
C PRO A 496 5.67 -0.88 -6.80
N THR A 497 6.91 -0.38 -6.74
CA THR A 497 7.27 0.92 -6.14
C THR A 497 7.08 2.11 -7.08
N VAL A 498 6.82 1.83 -8.36
CA VAL A 498 6.43 2.83 -9.37
C VAL A 498 4.93 2.78 -9.55
N ASN A 499 4.37 1.55 -9.57
CA ASN A 499 2.95 1.27 -9.76
C ASN A 499 2.35 2.09 -10.91
N PHE A 500 3.03 2.14 -12.05
CA PHE A 500 2.56 2.80 -13.27
C PHE A 500 1.98 1.75 -14.21
N VAL A 501 0.91 2.09 -14.93
CA VAL A 501 0.14 1.12 -15.72
C VAL A 501 0.96 0.55 -16.89
N TYR A 502 1.82 1.36 -17.51
CA TYR A 502 2.63 0.96 -18.66
C TYR A 502 3.90 0.25 -18.22
N ASN A 503 3.92 -1.08 -18.37
CA ASN A 503 5.04 -1.95 -18.02
C ASN A 503 5.68 -2.52 -19.29
N VAL A 504 6.91 -3.02 -19.16
CA VAL A 504 7.60 -3.73 -20.24
C VAL A 504 7.31 -5.21 -20.07
N GLU A 505 6.51 -5.80 -20.96
CA GLU A 505 6.05 -7.20 -20.85
C GLU A 505 6.84 -8.18 -21.73
N ARG A 506 7.61 -7.69 -22.71
CA ARG A 506 8.34 -8.56 -23.67
C ARG A 506 9.76 -8.08 -23.92
N ARG A 507 10.66 -9.06 -24.03
CA ARG A 507 12.12 -8.89 -24.13
C ARG A 507 12.65 -8.99 -25.56
N ALA A 508 11.82 -8.69 -26.55
CA ALA A 508 12.19 -8.85 -27.95
C ALA A 508 13.28 -7.84 -28.34
N PRO A 509 14.26 -8.22 -29.19
CA PRO A 509 15.29 -7.29 -29.67
C PRO A 509 14.77 -5.95 -30.21
N PRO A 510 13.64 -5.88 -30.96
CA PRO A 510 13.06 -4.61 -31.39
C PRO A 510 12.62 -3.70 -30.24
N VAL A 511 12.12 -4.29 -29.13
CA VAL A 511 11.73 -3.56 -27.92
C VAL A 511 12.97 -2.96 -27.25
N LEU A 512 14.00 -3.77 -26.99
CA LEU A 512 15.22 -3.30 -26.33
C LEU A 512 15.93 -2.20 -27.14
N ARG A 513 16.00 -2.38 -28.47
CA ARG A 513 16.50 -1.36 -29.40
C ARG A 513 15.69 -0.07 -29.34
N ARG A 514 14.36 -0.16 -29.31
CA ARG A 514 13.45 1.00 -29.23
C ARG A 514 13.59 1.75 -27.91
N LEU A 515 13.86 1.03 -26.82
CA LEU A 515 14.10 1.62 -25.52
C LEU A 515 15.52 2.19 -25.37
N GLY A 516 16.37 2.06 -26.39
CA GLY A 516 17.76 2.51 -26.34
C GLY A 516 18.60 1.76 -25.32
N VAL A 517 18.30 0.48 -25.09
CA VAL A 517 19.11 -0.39 -24.24
C VAL A 517 20.48 -0.57 -24.90
N THR A 518 21.52 -0.41 -24.09
CA THR A 518 22.93 -0.54 -24.51
C THR A 518 23.56 -1.81 -23.92
N HIS A 519 23.08 -2.24 -22.76
CA HIS A 519 23.63 -3.36 -22.02
C HIS A 519 22.51 -4.23 -21.46
N VAL A 520 22.79 -5.51 -21.30
CA VAL A 520 21.86 -6.50 -20.77
C VAL A 520 22.53 -7.24 -19.62
N ILE A 521 21.82 -7.34 -18.50
CA ILE A 521 22.17 -8.20 -17.37
C ILE A 521 21.14 -9.32 -17.31
N HIS A 522 21.56 -10.57 -17.18
CA HIS A 522 20.66 -11.72 -17.00
C HIS A 522 21.17 -12.75 -15.98
N ASP A 523 20.25 -13.42 -15.28
CA ASP A 523 20.51 -14.32 -14.13
C ASP A 523 20.56 -15.82 -14.46
N LEU A 524 20.09 -16.21 -15.64
CA LEU A 524 20.14 -17.57 -16.18
C LEU A 524 20.45 -17.51 -17.69
N PRO A 525 20.77 -18.65 -18.32
CA PRO A 525 20.77 -18.74 -19.78
C PRO A 525 19.45 -18.24 -20.35
N LEU A 526 19.54 -17.43 -21.41
CA LEU A 526 18.34 -16.93 -22.09
C LEU A 526 17.54 -18.13 -22.62
N PRO A 527 16.21 -18.19 -22.39
CA PRO A 527 15.36 -19.26 -22.93
C PRO A 527 15.49 -19.37 -24.44
N ASP A 528 15.20 -20.54 -25.01
CA ASP A 528 15.25 -20.76 -26.47
C ASP A 528 14.35 -19.77 -27.24
N GLU A 529 13.22 -19.36 -26.63
CA GLU A 529 12.31 -18.33 -27.16
C GLU A 529 12.97 -16.94 -27.26
N GLU A 530 14.00 -16.69 -26.45
CA GLU A 530 14.86 -15.51 -26.47
C GLU A 530 16.18 -15.77 -27.21
N GLY A 531 16.35 -16.91 -27.88
CA GLY A 531 17.58 -17.26 -28.61
C GLY A 531 17.97 -16.25 -29.68
N ALA A 532 16.99 -15.54 -30.25
CA ALA A 532 17.25 -14.43 -31.17
C ALA A 532 17.92 -13.22 -30.48
N LEU A 533 17.72 -13.02 -29.18
CA LEU A 533 18.43 -11.97 -28.43
C LEU A 533 19.90 -12.34 -28.21
N ALA A 534 20.19 -13.61 -27.93
CA ALA A 534 21.55 -14.08 -27.68
C ALA A 534 22.53 -13.76 -28.82
N SER A 535 22.07 -13.77 -30.09
CA SER A 535 22.90 -13.42 -31.24
C SER A 535 23.31 -11.94 -31.32
N TYR A 536 22.69 -11.08 -30.51
CA TYR A 536 23.01 -9.64 -30.43
C TYR A 536 23.77 -9.27 -29.15
N LEU A 537 24.21 -10.26 -28.36
CA LEU A 537 24.90 -9.99 -27.10
C LEU A 537 26.38 -10.32 -27.22
N THR A 538 27.23 -9.31 -26.99
CA THR A 538 28.66 -9.50 -26.75
C THR A 538 28.91 -9.61 -25.25
N PRO A 539 29.33 -10.79 -24.73
CA PRO A 539 29.60 -10.96 -23.31
C PRO A 539 30.74 -10.06 -22.83
N LEU A 540 30.52 -9.37 -21.70
CA LEU A 540 31.55 -8.57 -21.03
C LEU A 540 32.12 -9.28 -19.80
N GLY A 541 31.30 -10.05 -19.10
CA GLY A 541 31.74 -10.81 -17.93
C GLY A 541 30.61 -11.54 -17.21
N VAL A 542 31.00 -12.40 -16.29
CA VAL A 542 30.11 -13.12 -15.37
C VAL A 542 30.47 -12.70 -13.95
N PHE A 543 29.45 -12.31 -13.18
CA PHE A 543 29.53 -11.75 -11.84
C PHE A 543 28.55 -12.52 -10.95
N GLY A 544 29.04 -13.55 -10.25
CA GLY A 544 28.19 -14.50 -9.53
C GLY A 544 27.17 -15.17 -10.46
N PRO A 545 25.86 -15.11 -10.17
CA PRO A 545 24.82 -15.66 -11.03
C PRO A 545 24.48 -14.76 -12.23
N TYR A 546 25.07 -13.57 -12.35
CA TYR A 546 24.72 -12.63 -13.42
C TYR A 546 25.73 -12.61 -14.54
N SER A 547 25.23 -12.54 -15.77
CA SER A 547 26.04 -12.23 -16.95
C SER A 547 25.75 -10.82 -17.40
N LEU A 548 26.80 -10.03 -17.64
CA LEU A 548 26.72 -8.71 -18.26
C LEU A 548 27.15 -8.83 -19.72
N SER A 549 26.34 -8.30 -20.62
CA SER A 549 26.63 -8.25 -22.05
C SER A 549 26.34 -6.87 -22.63
N ARG A 550 27.10 -6.49 -23.66
CA ARG A 550 26.77 -5.35 -24.52
C ARG A 550 25.75 -5.78 -25.57
N LEU A 551 24.77 -4.93 -25.84
CA LEU A 551 23.78 -5.17 -26.89
C LEU A 551 24.27 -4.57 -28.21
N ASP A 552 24.64 -5.42 -29.15
CA ASP A 552 25.14 -5.06 -30.49
C ASP A 552 23.99 -4.75 -31.45
N LEU A 553 23.07 -3.89 -31.01
CA LEU A 553 21.99 -3.35 -31.82
C LEU A 553 22.15 -1.83 -31.93
N PRO A 554 21.94 -1.26 -33.14
CA PRO A 554 21.88 0.19 -33.27
C PRO A 554 20.70 0.72 -32.46
N VAL A 555 20.99 1.60 -31.50
CA VAL A 555 20.00 2.24 -30.61
C VAL A 555 19.03 3.11 -31.40
N GLU A 556 17.73 2.97 -31.16
CA GLU A 556 16.69 3.88 -31.66
C GLU A 556 16.28 4.87 -30.57
N SER A 557 16.96 6.00 -30.45
CA SER A 557 16.71 7.02 -29.41
C SER A 557 15.83 8.20 -29.85
N GLY A 558 15.35 8.19 -31.10
CA GLY A 558 14.60 9.30 -31.71
C GLY A 558 13.09 9.04 -31.88
N PRO A 559 12.29 10.11 -32.06
CA PRO A 559 10.93 10.00 -32.62
C PRO A 559 10.91 9.14 -33.90
N ARG A 560 9.79 8.48 -34.20
CA ARG A 560 9.67 7.69 -35.44
C ARG A 560 8.25 7.63 -35.94
N PHE A 561 8.08 7.71 -37.26
CA PHE A 561 6.81 7.41 -37.91
C PHE A 561 6.52 5.90 -37.83
N ALA A 562 5.49 5.53 -37.08
CA ALA A 562 5.02 4.15 -36.95
C ALA A 562 4.14 3.73 -38.14
N ARG A 563 3.40 4.68 -38.74
CA ARG A 563 2.66 4.52 -39.99
C ARG A 563 2.82 5.76 -40.86
N GLY A 564 3.00 5.58 -42.17
CA GLY A 564 3.24 6.68 -43.10
C GLY A 564 4.71 7.05 -43.28
N THR A 565 4.97 8.15 -43.98
CA THR A 565 6.32 8.66 -44.28
C THR A 565 6.42 10.11 -43.85
N GLY A 566 7.54 10.49 -43.25
CA GLY A 566 7.86 11.86 -42.95
C GLY A 566 9.29 12.02 -42.46
N SER A 567 9.70 13.26 -42.24
CA SER A 567 10.95 13.62 -41.57
C SER A 567 10.63 14.44 -40.33
N PHE A 568 11.57 14.50 -39.38
CA PHE A 568 11.49 15.43 -38.26
C PHE A 568 12.86 15.98 -37.94
N ARG A 569 12.88 17.20 -37.42
CA ARG A 569 14.07 17.87 -36.88
C ARG A 569 13.77 18.29 -35.45
N GLU A 570 14.57 17.79 -34.52
CA GLU A 570 14.46 18.19 -33.11
C GLU A 570 14.95 19.63 -32.95
N LEU A 571 14.09 20.49 -32.40
CA LEU A 571 14.41 21.89 -32.11
C LEU A 571 14.84 22.07 -30.65
N GLU A 572 14.12 21.41 -29.74
CA GLU A 572 14.35 21.49 -28.30
C GLU A 572 13.95 20.17 -27.64
N ARG A 573 14.78 19.70 -26.69
CA ARG A 573 14.48 18.54 -25.86
C ARG A 573 14.75 18.87 -24.40
N GLY A 574 13.71 18.81 -23.59
CA GLY A 574 13.77 18.91 -22.15
C GLY A 574 13.24 17.63 -21.47
N PRO A 575 13.38 17.52 -20.15
CA PRO A 575 12.81 16.41 -19.38
C PRO A 575 11.27 16.33 -19.49
N GLN A 576 10.63 17.50 -19.64
CA GLN A 576 9.17 17.68 -19.63
C GLN A 576 8.65 18.41 -20.88
N SER A 577 9.50 18.59 -21.89
CA SER A 577 9.14 19.23 -23.15
C SER A 577 9.89 18.59 -24.32
N LEU A 578 9.28 18.55 -25.48
CA LEU A 578 9.94 18.18 -26.74
C LEU A 578 9.32 19.02 -27.86
N VAL A 579 10.15 19.72 -28.63
CA VAL A 579 9.73 20.52 -29.77
C VAL A 579 10.37 19.96 -31.02
N LEU A 580 9.53 19.58 -31.98
CA LEU A 580 9.92 19.00 -33.26
C LEU A 580 9.38 19.86 -34.40
N GLU A 581 10.18 20.03 -35.45
CA GLU A 581 9.69 20.43 -36.75
C GLU A 581 9.44 19.15 -37.56
N VAL A 582 8.21 18.94 -38.02
CA VAL A 582 7.80 17.69 -38.65
C VAL A 582 7.36 17.95 -40.07
N GLU A 583 7.84 17.16 -41.02
CA GLU A 583 7.41 17.19 -42.42
C GLU A 583 6.69 15.88 -42.75
N THR A 584 5.38 15.95 -43.01
CA THR A 584 4.55 14.79 -43.34
C THR A 584 3.30 15.20 -44.11
N ASN A 585 2.69 14.25 -44.83
CA ASN A 585 1.39 14.36 -45.52
C ASN A 585 0.36 13.36 -44.98
N GLY A 586 0.50 12.95 -43.71
CA GLY A 586 -0.32 11.90 -43.10
C GLY A 586 0.55 10.78 -42.53
N ALA A 587 0.81 10.83 -41.23
CA ALA A 587 1.58 9.79 -40.55
C ALA A 587 1.31 9.75 -39.05
N GLU A 588 1.57 8.59 -38.44
CA GLU A 588 1.56 8.40 -36.99
C GLU A 588 2.99 8.54 -36.46
N LEU A 589 3.24 9.54 -35.62
CA LEU A 589 4.51 9.72 -34.92
C LEU A 589 4.45 9.01 -33.56
N SER A 590 5.47 8.22 -33.25
CA SER A 590 5.65 7.54 -31.96
C SER A 590 6.96 7.95 -31.30
N LEU A 591 6.95 8.06 -29.98
CA LEU A 591 8.12 8.30 -29.13
C LEU A 591 8.46 7.07 -28.31
N SER A 592 9.73 6.89 -27.96
CA SER A 592 10.17 5.85 -26.99
C SER A 592 9.85 6.25 -25.54
N ARG A 593 8.62 6.73 -25.30
CA ARG A 593 8.13 7.20 -24.01
C ARG A 593 6.85 6.47 -23.64
N ALA A 594 6.66 6.18 -22.36
CA ALA A 594 5.41 5.62 -21.88
C ALA A 594 4.27 6.65 -22.06
N PRO A 595 3.06 6.21 -22.41
CA PRO A 595 1.92 7.11 -22.46
C PRO A 595 1.61 7.69 -21.07
N SER A 596 1.07 8.91 -21.04
CA SER A 596 0.54 9.55 -19.84
C SER A 596 -0.49 10.59 -20.26
N GLU A 597 -1.57 10.72 -19.49
CA GLU A 597 -2.61 11.73 -19.65
C GLU A 597 -2.08 13.16 -19.47
N ARG A 598 -0.88 13.31 -18.89
CA ARG A 598 -0.21 14.61 -18.68
C ARG A 598 0.58 15.08 -19.89
N TRP A 599 0.89 14.18 -20.81
CA TRP A 599 1.53 14.56 -22.07
C TRP A 599 0.52 15.23 -22.99
N GLN A 600 0.72 16.52 -23.26
CA GLN A 600 -0.12 17.30 -24.16
C GLN A 600 0.64 17.60 -25.44
N TRP A 601 0.02 17.27 -26.56
CA TRP A 601 0.53 17.54 -27.90
C TRP A 601 -0.14 18.78 -28.48
N THR A 602 0.63 19.63 -29.14
CA THR A 602 0.11 20.72 -29.97
C THR A 602 0.85 20.78 -31.30
N LEU A 603 0.15 21.06 -32.40
CA LEU A 603 0.72 21.30 -33.72
C LEU A 603 0.38 22.73 -34.14
N ASP A 604 1.42 23.56 -34.28
CA ASP A 604 1.28 24.99 -34.56
C ASP A 604 0.34 25.71 -33.56
N GLY A 605 0.31 25.23 -32.32
CA GLY A 605 -0.53 25.74 -31.22
C GLY A 605 -1.89 25.07 -31.06
N GLU A 606 -2.32 24.24 -32.01
CA GLU A 606 -3.59 23.51 -31.94
C GLU A 606 -3.42 22.17 -31.20
N PRO A 607 -4.28 21.82 -30.22
CA PRO A 607 -4.13 20.59 -29.45
C PRO A 607 -4.39 19.35 -30.31
N LEU A 608 -3.60 18.29 -30.07
CA LEU A 608 -3.77 16.99 -30.71
C LEU A 608 -4.13 15.91 -29.68
N GLU A 609 -4.93 14.93 -30.11
CA GLU A 609 -5.24 13.76 -29.29
C GLU A 609 -4.07 12.76 -29.31
N PRO A 610 -3.58 12.34 -28.13
CA PRO A 610 -2.55 11.32 -28.05
C PRO A 610 -3.12 9.95 -28.47
N ILE A 611 -2.28 9.15 -29.11
CA ILE A 611 -2.56 7.74 -29.41
C ILE A 611 -1.51 6.85 -28.75
N ILE A 612 -1.88 5.60 -28.52
CA ILE A 612 -0.98 4.58 -27.97
C ILE A 612 -0.47 3.73 -29.12
N GLY A 613 0.80 3.94 -29.47
CA GLY A 613 1.52 3.11 -30.41
C GLY A 613 2.01 1.82 -29.74
N SER A 614 2.31 0.80 -30.54
CA SER A 614 2.97 -0.42 -30.06
C SER A 614 4.11 -0.81 -31.00
N VAL A 615 5.14 -1.45 -30.46
CA VAL A 615 6.21 -2.00 -31.29
C VAL A 615 5.72 -3.31 -31.93
N PRO A 616 5.89 -3.55 -33.25
CA PRO A 616 5.55 -4.82 -33.88
C PRO A 616 6.20 -6.02 -33.17
N GLY A 617 5.39 -7.01 -32.78
CA GLY A 617 5.82 -8.15 -31.95
C GLY A 617 6.01 -7.84 -30.45
N GLY A 618 5.82 -6.59 -30.05
CA GLY A 618 6.21 -6.04 -28.76
C GLY A 618 5.14 -6.10 -27.67
N GLY A 619 5.62 -5.97 -26.44
CA GLY A 619 4.86 -5.84 -25.20
C GLY A 619 5.24 -4.54 -24.49
N ILE A 620 5.31 -3.44 -25.24
CA ILE A 620 5.45 -2.09 -24.71
C ILE A 620 4.46 -1.18 -25.43
N ASP A 621 3.88 -0.26 -24.66
CA ASP A 621 3.03 0.82 -25.15
C ASP A 621 3.86 2.09 -25.29
N LEU A 622 3.67 2.83 -26.38
CA LEU A 622 4.43 4.02 -26.70
C LEU A 622 3.49 5.21 -26.86
N LEU A 623 3.92 6.37 -26.36
CA LEU A 623 3.25 7.63 -26.61
C LEU A 623 3.38 7.99 -28.09
N GLY A 624 2.26 8.30 -28.74
CA GLY A 624 2.23 8.76 -30.12
C GLY A 624 1.16 9.79 -30.40
N VAL A 625 1.13 10.25 -31.65
CA VAL A 625 0.17 11.23 -32.17
C VAL A 625 -0.03 11.02 -33.68
N GLU A 626 -1.25 11.21 -34.17
CA GLU A 626 -1.56 11.21 -35.60
C GLU A 626 -1.40 12.62 -36.18
N LEU A 627 -0.67 12.75 -37.28
CA LEU A 627 -0.34 14.01 -37.94
C LEU A 627 -0.85 14.01 -39.38
N LEU A 628 -1.80 14.90 -39.67
CA LEU A 628 -2.37 15.04 -41.02
C LEU A 628 -1.48 15.84 -41.97
N HIS A 629 -0.68 16.76 -41.43
CA HIS A 629 0.27 17.58 -42.17
C HIS A 629 1.50 17.88 -41.31
N GLY A 630 2.56 18.39 -41.95
CA GLY A 630 3.75 18.90 -41.27
C GLY A 630 3.49 20.22 -40.54
N GLY A 631 4.39 20.57 -39.63
CA GLY A 631 4.32 21.78 -38.80
C GLY A 631 5.23 21.69 -37.59
N ARG A 632 5.11 22.67 -36.68
CA ARG A 632 5.83 22.69 -35.41
C ARG A 632 5.03 21.93 -34.37
N LEU A 633 5.52 20.74 -34.01
CA LEU A 633 4.91 19.86 -33.01
C LEU A 633 5.57 20.09 -31.65
N GLU A 634 4.77 20.44 -30.64
CA GLU A 634 5.21 20.62 -29.26
C GLU A 634 4.54 19.58 -28.37
N LEU A 635 5.35 18.90 -27.57
CA LEU A 635 4.94 18.00 -26.51
C LEU A 635 5.32 18.62 -25.17
N GLY A 636 4.36 18.79 -24.27
CA GLY A 636 4.59 19.36 -22.94
C GLY A 636 4.00 18.50 -21.82
N TRP A 637 4.65 18.49 -20.66
CA TRP A 637 4.12 17.90 -19.43
C TRP A 637 3.19 18.89 -18.74
N ALA A 638 1.89 18.62 -18.77
CA ALA A 638 0.88 19.48 -18.20
C ALA A 638 0.67 19.20 -16.70
N MET A 639 0.51 20.28 -15.93
CA MET A 639 0.08 20.23 -14.53
C MET A 639 -1.26 20.95 -14.38
N GLY A 640 -2.17 20.39 -13.58
CA GLY A 640 -3.42 21.03 -13.23
C GLY A 640 -3.23 22.31 -12.41
N GLU A 641 -4.27 23.15 -12.35
CA GLU A 641 -4.23 24.41 -11.58
C GLU A 641 -4.02 24.17 -10.08
N LEU A 642 -4.64 23.13 -9.52
CA LEU A 642 -4.47 22.74 -8.12
C LEU A 642 -3.04 22.28 -7.82
N GLU A 643 -2.42 21.55 -8.74
CA GLU A 643 -1.03 21.09 -8.62
C GLU A 643 -0.05 22.26 -8.67
N ARG A 644 -0.31 23.28 -9.51
CA ARG A 644 0.51 24.50 -9.54
C ARG A 644 0.39 25.33 -8.27
N ARG A 645 -0.82 25.43 -7.70
CA ARG A 645 -1.08 26.19 -6.46
C ARG A 645 -0.67 25.43 -5.20
N GLY A 646 -0.69 24.11 -5.25
CA GLY A 646 -0.55 23.27 -4.08
C GLY A 646 0.78 23.45 -3.33
N PRO A 647 1.94 23.46 -4.02
CA PRO A 647 3.23 23.75 -3.42
C PRO A 647 3.29 25.10 -2.71
N TRP A 648 2.63 26.13 -3.23
CA TRP A 648 2.57 27.44 -2.56
C TRP A 648 1.77 27.39 -1.25
N ILE A 649 0.66 26.66 -1.23
CA ILE A 649 -0.12 26.43 -0.01
C ILE A 649 0.72 25.69 1.03
N SER A 650 1.40 24.61 0.60
CA SER A 650 2.34 23.86 1.44
C SER A 650 3.48 24.72 1.97
N ALA A 651 4.07 25.60 1.13
CA ALA A 651 5.16 26.49 1.53
C ALA A 651 4.72 27.52 2.56
N VAL A 652 3.56 28.15 2.39
CA VAL A 652 2.99 29.08 3.37
C VAL A 652 2.69 28.35 4.69
N ALA A 653 2.08 27.16 4.62
CA ALA A 653 1.84 26.33 5.80
C ALA A 653 3.14 25.93 6.51
N ALA A 654 4.21 25.62 5.76
CA ALA A 654 5.52 25.31 6.30
C ALA A 654 6.14 26.51 7.02
N LEU A 655 6.07 27.71 6.43
CA LEU A 655 6.52 28.94 7.07
C LEU A 655 5.79 29.21 8.40
N LEU A 656 4.46 29.11 8.40
CA LEU A 656 3.64 29.27 9.61
C LEU A 656 3.99 28.22 10.67
N THR A 657 4.25 26.99 10.24
CA THR A 657 4.67 25.89 11.12
C THR A 657 6.04 26.18 11.75
N MET A 658 7.02 26.63 10.97
CA MET A 658 8.34 27.01 11.48
C MET A 658 8.25 28.14 12.51
N LEU A 659 7.44 29.16 12.25
CA LEU A 659 7.17 30.23 13.22
C LEU A 659 6.53 29.65 14.49
N ALA A 660 5.50 28.82 14.36
CA ALA A 660 4.78 28.20 15.47
C ALA A 660 5.69 27.32 16.36
N LEU A 661 6.72 26.66 15.81
CA LEU A 661 7.70 25.88 16.57
C LEU A 661 8.47 26.73 17.59
N GLY A 662 8.64 28.03 17.34
CA GLY A 662 9.25 28.98 18.29
C GLY A 662 8.38 29.33 19.49
N PHE A 663 7.06 29.08 19.44
CA PHE A 663 6.11 29.50 20.47
C PHE A 663 5.63 28.34 21.35
N GLY A 664 6.41 28.05 22.41
CA GLY A 664 6.11 26.98 23.37
C GLY A 664 5.12 27.35 24.49
N ARG A 665 4.62 28.59 24.54
CA ARG A 665 3.72 29.03 25.62
C ARG A 665 2.38 28.30 25.54
N PRO A 666 1.85 27.75 26.66
CA PRO A 666 0.54 27.11 26.67
C PRO A 666 -0.57 28.08 26.23
N LEU A 667 -1.41 27.63 25.30
CA LEU A 667 -2.58 28.38 24.84
C LEU A 667 -3.65 28.34 25.93
N ARG A 668 -3.92 29.49 26.53
CA ARG A 668 -5.07 29.68 27.43
C ARG A 668 -6.30 29.99 26.60
N TRP A 669 -7.03 28.95 26.20
CA TRP A 669 -8.33 29.13 25.58
C TRP A 669 -9.28 29.73 26.62
N ARG A 670 -9.68 31.00 26.42
CA ARG A 670 -10.78 31.58 27.20
C ARG A 670 -12.01 30.72 26.92
N THR A 671 -12.38 29.89 27.88
CA THR A 671 -13.71 29.28 27.94
C THR A 671 -14.70 30.43 28.17
N ARG A 672 -15.08 31.15 27.11
CA ARG A 672 -16.35 31.90 27.17
C ARG A 672 -17.39 30.84 27.49
N ALA A 673 -18.11 30.99 28.60
CA ALA A 673 -19.30 30.19 28.87
C ALA A 673 -20.19 30.33 27.63
N HIS A 674 -20.19 29.31 26.78
CA HIS A 674 -21.09 29.29 25.65
C HIS A 674 -22.45 29.02 26.25
N ASP A 675 -23.41 29.88 25.92
CA ASP A 675 -24.81 29.61 26.22
C ASP A 675 -25.13 28.18 25.75
N ARG A 676 -25.88 27.45 26.57
CA ARG A 676 -26.27 26.06 26.28
C ARG A 676 -26.94 25.97 24.91
N ASN A 677 -27.63 27.03 24.50
CA ASN A 677 -28.25 27.16 23.17
C ASN A 677 -27.21 27.24 22.04
N THR A 678 -26.10 27.97 22.20
CA THR A 678 -25.04 28.03 21.19
C THR A 678 -24.41 26.66 20.95
N VAL A 679 -24.18 25.88 22.01
CA VAL A 679 -23.66 24.51 21.91
C VAL A 679 -24.68 23.59 21.23
N LEU A 680 -25.96 23.72 21.57
CA LEU A 680 -27.04 22.94 20.94
C LEU A 680 -27.17 23.28 19.45
N ILE A 681 -27.18 24.56 19.08
CA ILE A 681 -27.23 25.01 17.68
C ILE A 681 -26.01 24.49 16.92
N ALA A 682 -24.80 24.60 17.48
CA ALA A 682 -23.60 24.06 16.84
C ALA A 682 -23.68 22.54 16.62
N ARG A 683 -24.28 21.78 17.56
CA ARG A 683 -24.54 20.34 17.40
C ARG A 683 -25.54 20.05 16.30
N MET A 684 -26.65 20.80 16.25
CA MET A 684 -27.67 20.63 15.20
C MET A 684 -27.08 20.96 13.83
N VAL A 685 -26.29 22.03 13.72
CA VAL A 685 -25.58 22.39 12.48
C VAL A 685 -24.58 21.31 12.09
N LEU A 686 -23.76 20.82 13.03
CA LEU A 686 -22.79 19.75 12.75
C LEU A 686 -23.49 18.45 12.32
N ALA A 687 -24.57 18.08 13.00
CA ALA A 687 -25.38 16.91 12.64
C ALA A 687 -26.04 17.08 11.27
N ALA A 688 -26.60 18.26 10.97
CA ALA A 688 -27.17 18.56 9.66
C ALA A 688 -26.11 18.52 8.55
N VAL A 689 -24.93 19.11 8.76
CA VAL A 689 -23.80 19.05 7.82
C VAL A 689 -23.34 17.61 7.62
N PHE A 690 -23.25 16.81 8.69
CA PHE A 690 -22.91 15.39 8.59
C PHE A 690 -23.94 14.61 7.78
N VAL A 691 -25.25 14.81 8.04
CA VAL A 691 -26.33 14.17 7.28
C VAL A 691 -26.29 14.59 5.81
N LEU A 692 -26.06 15.87 5.51
CA LEU A 692 -25.92 16.38 4.14
C LEU A 692 -24.70 15.78 3.43
N LEU A 693 -23.57 15.64 4.11
CA LEU A 693 -22.36 15.01 3.58
C LEU A 693 -22.60 13.53 3.29
N VAL A 694 -23.20 12.78 4.22
CA VAL A 694 -23.54 11.36 4.03
C VAL A 694 -24.52 11.21 2.86
N PHE A 695 -25.59 12.02 2.81
CA PHE A 695 -26.54 11.98 1.71
C PHE A 695 -25.88 12.35 0.37
N GLY A 696 -25.02 13.36 0.34
CA GLY A 696 -24.26 13.76 -0.84
C GLY A 696 -23.32 12.65 -1.34
N VAL A 697 -22.62 11.98 -0.41
CA VAL A 697 -21.78 10.82 -0.71
C VAL A 697 -22.61 9.67 -1.28
N LEU A 698 -23.72 9.30 -0.63
CA LEU A 698 -24.59 8.21 -1.10
C LEU A 698 -25.19 8.51 -2.48
N ARG A 699 -25.64 9.76 -2.72
CA ARG A 699 -26.15 10.18 -4.03
C ARG A 699 -25.06 10.13 -5.09
N ARG A 700 -23.85 10.62 -4.79
CA ARG A 700 -22.70 10.54 -5.70
C ARG A 700 -22.35 9.10 -6.04
N GLN A 701 -22.32 8.21 -5.05
CA GLN A 701 -22.04 6.80 -5.25
C GLN A 701 -23.08 6.11 -6.13
N ARG A 702 -24.38 6.36 -5.91
CA ARG A 702 -25.44 5.82 -6.79
C ARG A 702 -25.29 6.30 -8.24
N HIS A 703 -25.02 7.59 -8.42
CA HIS A 703 -24.82 8.14 -9.76
C HIS A 703 -23.58 7.55 -10.44
N GLN A 704 -22.45 7.48 -9.72
CA GLN A 704 -21.22 6.90 -10.25
C GLN A 704 -21.39 5.40 -10.57
N LEU A 705 -22.11 4.65 -9.74
CA LEU A 705 -22.43 3.24 -10.01
C LEU A 705 -23.18 3.05 -11.34
N ALA A 706 -24.19 3.89 -11.59
CA ALA A 706 -24.90 3.86 -12.86
C ALA A 706 -23.97 4.21 -14.02
N VAL A 707 -23.12 5.24 -13.89
CA VAL A 707 -22.12 5.60 -14.90
C VAL A 707 -21.17 4.43 -15.19
N THR A 708 -20.63 3.76 -14.16
CA THR A 708 -19.69 2.66 -14.36
C THR A 708 -20.30 1.51 -15.16
N TRP A 709 -21.52 1.09 -14.81
CA TRP A 709 -22.21 0.01 -15.51
C TRP A 709 -22.69 0.42 -16.91
N ASN A 710 -23.12 1.67 -17.09
CA ASN A 710 -23.57 2.16 -18.40
C ASN A 710 -22.38 2.29 -19.38
N GLU A 711 -21.22 2.74 -18.91
CA GLU A 711 -20.00 2.76 -19.74
C GLU A 711 -19.57 1.34 -20.13
N TYR A 712 -19.61 0.41 -19.18
CA TYR A 712 -19.38 -1.01 -19.46
C TYR A 712 -20.38 -1.55 -20.49
N ALA A 713 -21.67 -1.24 -20.35
CA ALA A 713 -22.71 -1.63 -21.30
C ALA A 713 -22.47 -1.04 -22.70
N ALA A 714 -22.14 0.25 -22.79
CA ALA A 714 -21.91 0.95 -24.05
C ALA A 714 -20.72 0.39 -24.83
N GLU A 715 -19.60 0.12 -24.13
CA GLU A 715 -18.41 -0.47 -24.74
C GLU A 715 -18.72 -1.86 -25.35
N ARG A 716 -19.58 -2.65 -24.70
CA ARG A 716 -19.95 -3.99 -25.18
C ARG A 716 -21.00 -3.95 -26.28
N ALA A 717 -21.99 -3.06 -26.18
CA ALA A 717 -22.97 -2.84 -27.23
C ALA A 717 -22.27 -2.50 -28.55
N ALA A 718 -21.24 -1.64 -28.51
CA ALA A 718 -20.42 -1.29 -29.68
C ALA A 718 -19.70 -2.51 -30.29
N ARG A 719 -19.12 -3.40 -29.46
CA ARG A 719 -18.44 -4.62 -29.93
C ARG A 719 -19.39 -5.64 -30.57
N HIS A 720 -20.65 -5.69 -30.11
CA HIS A 720 -21.67 -6.62 -30.62
C HIS A 720 -22.56 -6.02 -31.71
N GLY A 721 -22.21 -4.85 -32.26
CA GLY A 721 -22.97 -4.19 -33.32
C GLY A 721 -24.37 -3.73 -32.90
N ALA A 722 -24.63 -3.65 -31.59
CA ALA A 722 -25.86 -3.08 -31.06
C ALA A 722 -25.73 -1.55 -31.03
N ARG A 723 -26.83 -0.82 -31.25
CA ARG A 723 -26.83 0.63 -31.00
C ARG A 723 -26.56 0.84 -29.51
N ALA A 724 -25.47 1.54 -29.19
CA ALA A 724 -25.05 1.85 -27.82
C ALA A 724 -26.03 2.72 -27.01
N LEU A 725 -27.16 3.09 -27.61
CA LEU A 725 -28.15 3.99 -27.03
C LEU A 725 -29.28 3.12 -26.43
N GLU A 726 -29.30 3.01 -25.10
CA GLU A 726 -30.50 2.96 -24.22
C GLU A 726 -30.41 2.02 -23.01
N LEU A 727 -29.36 1.20 -22.83
CA LEU A 727 -29.27 0.38 -21.62
C LEU A 727 -29.03 1.25 -20.38
N GLU A 728 -30.04 1.36 -19.52
CA GLU A 728 -29.94 2.04 -18.23
C GLU A 728 -29.89 1.00 -17.12
N LEU A 729 -28.85 1.06 -16.28
CA LEU A 729 -28.75 0.20 -15.10
C LEU A 729 -29.98 0.40 -14.20
N VAL A 730 -30.70 -0.71 -13.96
CA VAL A 730 -31.78 -0.81 -12.98
C VAL A 730 -31.19 -1.18 -11.62
N ASP A 731 -30.50 -2.33 -11.54
CA ASP A 731 -29.94 -2.88 -10.30
C ASP A 731 -28.60 -3.59 -10.54
N ASP A 732 -27.74 -3.59 -9.53
CA ASP A 732 -26.55 -4.43 -9.45
C ASP A 732 -26.92 -5.71 -8.69
N LEU A 733 -26.96 -6.84 -9.40
CA LEU A 733 -27.51 -8.11 -8.89
C LEU A 733 -26.67 -8.72 -7.76
N GLY A 734 -25.40 -8.34 -7.64
CA GLY A 734 -24.58 -8.71 -6.49
C GLY A 734 -25.07 -8.07 -5.18
N ILE A 735 -25.75 -6.91 -5.26
CA ILE A 735 -26.28 -6.19 -4.09
C ILE A 735 -27.62 -6.76 -3.65
N THR A 736 -28.50 -7.06 -4.61
CA THR A 736 -29.84 -7.58 -4.31
C THR A 736 -29.82 -9.02 -3.84
N GLY A 737 -28.69 -9.71 -3.99
CA GLY A 737 -28.54 -11.13 -3.64
C GLY A 737 -29.19 -12.05 -4.67
N GLU A 738 -29.42 -11.55 -5.88
CA GLU A 738 -30.09 -12.28 -6.96
C GLU A 738 -29.12 -13.10 -7.83
N VAL A 739 -27.85 -13.15 -7.46
CA VAL A 739 -26.88 -14.13 -7.95
C VAL A 739 -26.92 -15.34 -7.04
N ALA A 740 -27.74 -16.34 -7.39
CA ALA A 740 -27.89 -17.56 -6.61
C ALA A 740 -26.95 -18.65 -7.14
N VAL A 741 -26.12 -19.23 -6.27
CA VAL A 741 -25.13 -20.24 -6.62
C VAL A 741 -25.58 -21.59 -6.06
N GLU A 742 -25.89 -22.53 -6.96
CA GLU A 742 -26.26 -23.90 -6.65
C GLU A 742 -25.10 -24.84 -7.06
N ALA A 743 -24.36 -25.31 -6.06
CA ALA A 743 -23.27 -26.25 -6.28
C ALA A 743 -23.78 -27.69 -6.29
N SER A 744 -23.30 -28.54 -7.20
CA SER A 744 -23.57 -29.98 -7.09
C SER A 744 -22.99 -30.53 -5.79
N ASP A 745 -23.67 -31.50 -5.19
CA ASP A 745 -23.54 -31.99 -3.79
C ASP A 745 -22.21 -32.69 -3.43
N ARG A 746 -21.13 -32.35 -4.15
CA ARG A 746 -19.78 -32.84 -3.91
C ARG A 746 -19.19 -32.08 -2.72
N ARG A 747 -18.89 -32.81 -1.65
CA ARG A 747 -18.13 -32.25 -0.52
C ARG A 747 -16.75 -31.84 -1.04
N MET A 748 -16.41 -30.56 -0.87
CA MET A 748 -15.12 -29.98 -1.29
C MET A 748 -13.89 -30.59 -0.60
N CYS A 749 -14.09 -31.40 0.45
CA CYS A 749 -13.04 -32.05 1.21
C CYS A 749 -13.21 -33.57 1.19
N ASP A 750 -12.45 -34.25 0.33
CA ASP A 750 -12.19 -35.68 0.46
C ASP A 750 -10.76 -35.86 0.99
N GLY A 751 -10.63 -36.26 2.26
CA GLY A 751 -9.34 -36.47 2.93
C GLY A 751 -8.47 -37.57 2.31
N LEU A 752 -8.95 -38.24 1.27
CA LEU A 752 -8.20 -39.24 0.50
C LEU A 752 -7.21 -38.63 -0.51
N LEU A 753 -7.26 -37.32 -0.80
CA LEU A 753 -6.38 -36.65 -1.78
C LEU A 753 -5.06 -36.09 -1.22
N GLY A 754 -4.74 -36.35 0.06
CA GLY A 754 -3.38 -36.15 0.58
C GLY A 754 -2.92 -34.70 0.75
N ARG A 755 -3.83 -33.73 0.90
CA ARG A 755 -3.54 -32.38 1.41
C ARG A 755 -4.21 -32.17 2.77
N ASP A 756 -3.63 -31.27 3.57
CA ASP A 756 -3.94 -31.11 5.00
C ASP A 756 -5.42 -30.78 5.23
N VAL A 757 -6.14 -31.71 5.86
CA VAL A 757 -7.60 -31.66 6.08
C VAL A 757 -7.98 -30.55 7.07
N LEU A 758 -7.02 -29.92 7.75
CA LEU A 758 -7.27 -28.86 8.73
C LEU A 758 -6.92 -27.45 8.22
N ASP A 759 -5.98 -27.30 7.28
CA ASP A 759 -5.55 -25.98 6.78
C ASP A 759 -6.24 -25.57 5.46
N ASP A 760 -6.56 -26.50 4.56
CA ASP A 760 -7.19 -26.19 3.24
C ASP A 760 -8.72 -26.46 3.22
N CYS A 761 -9.31 -26.77 4.37
CA CYS A 761 -10.72 -27.16 4.52
C CYS A 761 -11.52 -26.23 5.45
N GLU A 762 -11.10 -24.97 5.59
CA GLU A 762 -12.00 -23.94 6.09
C GLU A 762 -13.12 -23.75 5.05
N LYS A 763 -14.21 -24.50 5.22
CA LYS A 763 -15.41 -24.50 4.34
C LYS A 763 -15.95 -23.10 4.02
N GLY A 764 -15.54 -22.06 4.75
CA GLY A 764 -15.96 -20.68 4.54
C GLY A 764 -15.44 -20.06 3.24
N ASP A 765 -14.17 -20.30 2.89
CA ASP A 765 -13.49 -19.52 1.83
C ASP A 765 -14.09 -19.76 0.44
N HIS A 766 -14.73 -20.91 0.23
CA HIS A 766 -15.31 -21.31 -1.05
C HIS A 766 -16.85 -21.18 -1.09
N LEU A 767 -17.49 -20.76 0.01
CA LEU A 767 -18.93 -20.48 -0.01
C LEU A 767 -19.22 -19.18 -0.79
N PRO A 768 -20.40 -19.07 -1.44
CA PRO A 768 -20.82 -17.85 -2.09
C PRO A 768 -20.81 -16.66 -1.12
N HIS A 769 -20.00 -15.66 -1.43
CA HIS A 769 -19.87 -14.44 -0.63
C HIS A 769 -19.67 -13.21 -1.52
N LEU A 770 -19.98 -12.02 -1.00
CA LEU A 770 -19.89 -10.78 -1.77
C LEU A 770 -18.45 -10.30 -1.83
N SER A 771 -17.87 -10.31 -3.02
CA SER A 771 -16.51 -9.84 -3.30
C SER A 771 -16.51 -8.73 -4.35
N PHE A 772 -15.35 -8.44 -4.89
CA PHE A 772 -15.19 -7.47 -5.96
C PHE A 772 -14.13 -7.93 -6.95
N VAL A 773 -14.24 -7.41 -8.17
CA VAL A 773 -13.21 -7.57 -9.19
C VAL A 773 -12.97 -6.27 -9.91
N PHE A 774 -11.73 -6.12 -10.36
CA PHE A 774 -11.33 -4.99 -11.15
C PHE A 774 -11.60 -5.27 -12.64
N VAL A 775 -12.45 -4.43 -13.26
CA VAL A 775 -12.77 -4.46 -14.69
C VAL A 775 -12.54 -3.04 -15.19
N GLU A 776 -11.48 -2.86 -15.97
CA GLU A 776 -11.05 -1.53 -16.42
C GLU A 776 -12.19 -0.65 -16.93
N PRO A 777 -12.34 0.60 -16.42
CA PRO A 777 -11.51 1.29 -15.41
C PRO A 777 -12.00 1.18 -13.95
N TYR A 778 -13.02 0.38 -13.66
CA TYR A 778 -13.81 0.37 -12.42
C TYR A 778 -13.68 -0.92 -11.58
N ILE A 779 -14.14 -0.85 -10.32
CA ILE A 779 -14.35 -2.03 -9.48
C ILE A 779 -15.83 -2.38 -9.50
N TYR A 780 -16.12 -3.65 -9.76
CA TYR A 780 -17.46 -4.20 -9.76
C TYR A 780 -17.61 -5.16 -8.60
N ARG A 781 -18.80 -5.17 -8.00
CA ARG A 781 -19.16 -6.19 -7.04
C ARG A 781 -19.38 -7.51 -7.78
N CYS A 782 -19.06 -8.59 -7.12
CA CYS A 782 -19.32 -9.92 -7.64
C CYS A 782 -19.63 -10.89 -6.51
N THR A 783 -20.31 -11.98 -6.83
CA THR A 783 -20.40 -13.13 -5.94
C THR A 783 -19.21 -14.03 -6.22
N SER A 784 -18.34 -14.21 -5.22
CA SER A 784 -17.19 -15.12 -5.28
C SER A 784 -17.53 -16.46 -4.64
N PHE A 785 -17.05 -17.55 -5.21
CA PHE A 785 -17.22 -18.91 -4.70
C PHE A 785 -16.15 -19.85 -5.30
N GLY A 786 -15.87 -20.96 -4.61
CA GLY A 786 -14.96 -21.98 -5.11
C GLY A 786 -15.68 -23.03 -5.95
N VAL A 787 -15.03 -23.50 -7.01
CA VAL A 787 -15.48 -24.63 -7.84
C VAL A 787 -14.46 -25.76 -7.68
N ALA A 788 -14.84 -26.86 -7.02
CA ALA A 788 -13.94 -27.97 -6.76
C ALA A 788 -13.66 -28.82 -8.02
N PRO A 789 -12.55 -29.58 -8.06
CA PRO A 789 -12.25 -30.52 -9.14
C PRO A 789 -13.41 -31.44 -9.52
N GLY A 790 -13.79 -31.43 -10.80
CA GLY A 790 -14.91 -32.18 -11.36
C GLY A 790 -16.28 -31.76 -10.83
N GLN A 791 -16.41 -30.59 -10.19
CA GLN A 791 -17.69 -30.05 -9.74
C GLN A 791 -18.34 -29.24 -10.87
N THR A 792 -19.67 -29.29 -10.92
CA THR A 792 -20.50 -28.41 -11.73
C THR A 792 -21.27 -27.48 -10.80
N VAL A 793 -21.17 -26.18 -11.02
CA VAL A 793 -21.89 -25.15 -10.28
C VAL A 793 -22.85 -24.44 -11.23
N THR A 794 -24.13 -24.36 -10.87
CA THR A 794 -25.14 -23.60 -11.61
C THR A 794 -25.35 -22.27 -10.92
N VAL A 795 -25.30 -21.17 -11.68
CA VAL A 795 -25.50 -19.81 -11.19
C VAL A 795 -26.72 -19.23 -11.88
N ARG A 796 -27.74 -18.87 -11.10
CA ARG A 796 -28.89 -18.13 -11.60
C ARG A 796 -28.64 -16.63 -11.48
N LEU A 797 -28.97 -15.89 -12.52
CA LEU A 797 -28.80 -14.44 -12.61
C LEU A 797 -30.16 -13.78 -12.83
N GLY A 798 -30.64 -13.00 -11.85
CA GLY A 798 -31.86 -12.19 -11.98
C GLY A 798 -33.14 -13.01 -12.17
N GLU A 799 -34.21 -12.33 -12.61
CA GLU A 799 -35.52 -12.93 -12.87
C GLU A 799 -35.73 -13.23 -14.36
N PRO A 800 -36.64 -14.16 -14.71
CA PRO A 800 -36.97 -14.45 -16.11
C PRO A 800 -37.44 -13.19 -16.86
N GLY A 801 -36.79 -12.91 -18.00
CA GLY A 801 -37.13 -11.76 -18.84
C GLY A 801 -36.33 -10.48 -18.56
N ASP A 802 -35.38 -10.50 -17.64
CA ASP A 802 -34.44 -9.40 -17.44
C ASP A 802 -33.46 -9.21 -18.61
N GLU A 803 -33.00 -8.00 -18.87
CA GLU A 803 -31.81 -7.78 -19.70
C GLU A 803 -30.59 -7.71 -18.79
N ILE A 804 -29.69 -8.68 -18.92
CA ILE A 804 -28.56 -8.84 -17.99
C ILE A 804 -27.24 -8.68 -18.74
N LEU A 805 -26.36 -7.85 -18.20
CA LEU A 805 -24.94 -7.85 -18.54
C LEU A 805 -24.17 -8.43 -17.38
N ALA A 806 -23.43 -9.51 -17.63
CA ALA A 806 -22.64 -10.19 -16.63
C ALA A 806 -21.21 -10.43 -17.11
N PHE A 807 -20.33 -10.70 -16.16
CA PHE A 807 -19.01 -11.25 -16.44
C PHE A 807 -18.70 -12.35 -15.44
N VAL A 808 -17.81 -13.26 -15.84
CA VAL A 808 -17.24 -14.29 -14.99
C VAL A 808 -15.72 -14.28 -15.12
N GLN A 809 -15.03 -14.32 -13.99
CA GLN A 809 -13.57 -14.24 -13.94
C GLN A 809 -13.00 -15.14 -12.83
N ARG A 810 -11.89 -15.81 -13.13
CA ARG A 810 -11.07 -16.52 -12.14
C ARG A 810 -10.32 -15.52 -11.27
N GLN A 811 -10.32 -15.72 -9.95
CA GLN A 811 -9.60 -14.83 -9.02
C GLN A 811 -8.09 -15.14 -8.95
N ARG A 812 -7.67 -16.39 -9.23
CA ARG A 812 -6.25 -16.78 -9.28
C ARG A 812 -5.72 -16.71 -10.71
N VAL A 813 -4.74 -15.83 -10.94
CA VAL A 813 -4.13 -15.60 -12.27
C VAL A 813 -3.03 -16.62 -12.58
N ASP A 814 -2.45 -17.26 -11.56
CA ASP A 814 -1.20 -18.03 -11.66
C ASP A 814 -1.35 -19.48 -12.13
N ALA A 815 -2.57 -19.96 -12.37
CA ALA A 815 -2.79 -21.32 -12.83
C ALA A 815 -2.47 -21.41 -14.33
N SER A 816 -1.29 -21.94 -14.64
CA SER A 816 -0.81 -22.22 -16.00
C SER A 816 -1.69 -23.20 -16.79
N ARG A 817 -2.76 -23.75 -16.18
CA ARG A 817 -3.72 -24.66 -16.81
C ARG A 817 -5.09 -24.00 -16.93
N ARG A 818 -5.71 -24.19 -18.11
CA ARG A 818 -7.00 -23.59 -18.51
C ARG A 818 -8.11 -24.63 -18.39
N ASP A 819 -8.34 -25.11 -17.18
CA ASP A 819 -9.20 -26.29 -16.94
C ASP A 819 -10.62 -25.91 -16.50
N MET A 820 -10.91 -24.62 -16.35
CA MET A 820 -12.25 -24.10 -16.08
C MET A 820 -13.04 -23.93 -17.38
N ARG A 821 -14.31 -24.35 -17.39
CA ARG A 821 -15.25 -24.10 -18.48
C ARG A 821 -16.54 -23.48 -17.96
N PHE A 822 -17.18 -22.66 -18.77
CA PHE A 822 -18.50 -22.09 -18.48
C PHE A 822 -19.43 -22.29 -19.69
N SER A 823 -20.73 -22.42 -19.44
CA SER A 823 -21.77 -22.58 -20.46
C SER A 823 -22.99 -21.73 -20.13
N TRP A 824 -23.45 -20.98 -21.13
CA TRP A 824 -24.76 -20.34 -21.12
C TRP A 824 -25.44 -20.75 -22.44
N GLY A 825 -26.60 -21.41 -22.37
CA GLY A 825 -27.28 -21.95 -23.56
C GLY A 825 -26.74 -23.29 -24.09
N GLY A 826 -25.95 -24.02 -23.29
CA GLY A 826 -25.66 -25.46 -23.51
C GLY A 826 -24.26 -25.79 -24.03
N ALA A 827 -23.56 -24.86 -24.68
CA ALA A 827 -22.19 -25.07 -25.15
C ALA A 827 -21.14 -24.54 -24.15
N PHE A 828 -20.20 -25.41 -23.74
CA PHE A 828 -19.12 -25.03 -22.84
C PHE A 828 -17.97 -24.33 -23.57
N THR A 829 -17.51 -23.21 -23.01
CA THR A 829 -16.34 -22.43 -23.42
C THR A 829 -15.31 -22.45 -22.31
N VAL A 830 -14.02 -22.49 -22.66
CA VAL A 830 -12.92 -22.43 -21.68
C VAL A 830 -12.88 -21.04 -21.04
N LEU A 831 -12.92 -20.98 -19.71
CA LEU A 831 -12.70 -19.78 -18.92
C LEU A 831 -11.19 -19.60 -18.72
N GLY A 832 -10.57 -18.78 -19.58
CA GLY A 832 -9.17 -18.43 -19.42
C GLY A 832 -8.92 -17.45 -18.26
N ASN A 833 -7.70 -16.90 -18.22
CA ASN A 833 -7.36 -15.83 -17.26
C ASN A 833 -8.01 -14.48 -17.63
N ARG A 834 -8.50 -14.36 -18.87
CA ARG A 834 -9.34 -13.24 -19.28
C ARG A 834 -10.77 -13.51 -18.82
N ARG A 835 -11.42 -12.47 -18.34
CA ARG A 835 -12.85 -12.49 -18.03
C ARG A 835 -13.66 -12.93 -19.26
N ALA A 836 -14.69 -13.73 -19.04
CA ALA A 836 -15.72 -13.98 -20.03
C ALA A 836 -16.89 -13.05 -19.75
N GLU A 837 -17.41 -12.44 -20.80
CA GLU A 837 -18.47 -11.42 -20.73
C GLU A 837 -19.74 -11.99 -21.37
N LEU A 838 -20.88 -11.68 -20.78
CA LEU A 838 -22.18 -12.26 -21.12
C LEU A 838 -23.18 -11.12 -21.30
N HIS A 839 -23.88 -11.08 -22.44
CA HIS A 839 -25.04 -10.22 -22.66
C HIS A 839 -26.26 -11.10 -22.90
N LEU A 840 -27.13 -11.16 -21.89
CA LEU A 840 -28.26 -12.07 -21.81
C LEU A 840 -29.54 -11.27 -22.05
N LYS A 841 -30.03 -11.29 -23.28
CA LYS A 841 -31.27 -10.59 -23.65
C LYS A 841 -32.49 -11.36 -23.15
N PRO A 842 -33.60 -10.67 -22.79
CA PRO A 842 -34.82 -11.30 -22.26
C PRO A 842 -35.31 -12.52 -23.04
N LYS A 843 -35.27 -12.44 -24.38
CA LYS A 843 -35.74 -13.51 -25.27
C LYS A 843 -34.89 -14.77 -25.25
N GLN A 844 -33.64 -14.68 -24.81
CA GLN A 844 -32.70 -15.80 -24.81
C GLN A 844 -32.82 -16.67 -23.56
N HIS A 845 -33.48 -16.18 -22.51
CA HIS A 845 -33.61 -16.86 -21.23
C HIS A 845 -35.01 -16.72 -20.62
N PRO A 846 -36.09 -17.10 -21.32
CA PRO A 846 -37.47 -16.92 -20.85
C PRO A 846 -37.78 -17.67 -19.53
N GLY A 847 -36.94 -18.63 -19.11
CA GLY A 847 -37.03 -19.35 -17.83
C GLY A 847 -36.05 -18.87 -16.75
N GLY A 848 -35.34 -17.76 -16.98
CA GLY A 848 -34.26 -17.27 -16.14
C GLY A 848 -32.88 -17.54 -16.74
N ALA A 849 -31.92 -16.66 -16.46
CA ALA A 849 -30.56 -16.79 -16.94
C ALA A 849 -29.76 -17.75 -16.04
N GLU A 850 -29.42 -18.93 -16.57
CA GLU A 850 -28.57 -19.91 -15.88
C GLU A 850 -27.20 -20.04 -16.55
N LEU A 851 -26.15 -19.93 -15.74
CA LEU A 851 -24.75 -20.14 -16.12
C LEU A 851 -24.23 -21.41 -15.44
N GLN A 852 -23.68 -22.35 -16.20
CA GLN A 852 -23.02 -23.53 -15.63
C GLN A 852 -21.50 -23.37 -15.69
N LEU A 853 -20.83 -23.60 -14.56
CA LEU A 853 -19.38 -23.63 -14.42
C LEU A 853 -18.93 -25.05 -14.12
N VAL A 854 -17.88 -25.52 -14.79
CA VAL A 854 -17.28 -26.83 -14.59
C VAL A 854 -15.78 -26.66 -14.42
N ASN A 855 -15.23 -27.27 -13.38
CA ASN A 855 -13.78 -27.33 -13.16
C ASN A 855 -13.28 -28.73 -13.56
N ASP A 856 -12.57 -28.84 -14.68
CA ASP A 856 -11.92 -30.10 -15.08
C ASP A 856 -10.49 -30.24 -14.52
N GLY A 857 -10.04 -29.26 -13.74
CA GLY A 857 -8.69 -29.17 -13.18
C GLY A 857 -8.50 -30.00 -11.91
N GLY A 858 -7.27 -30.01 -11.41
CA GLY A 858 -6.87 -30.76 -10.21
C GLY A 858 -6.96 -29.98 -8.89
N GLU A 859 -7.26 -28.68 -8.93
CA GLU A 859 -7.31 -27.81 -7.75
C GLU A 859 -8.65 -27.05 -7.69
N VAL A 860 -9.06 -26.59 -6.50
CA VAL A 860 -10.23 -25.72 -6.35
C VAL A 860 -9.95 -24.38 -7.02
N GLU A 861 -10.92 -23.89 -7.79
CA GLU A 861 -10.81 -22.65 -8.56
C GLU A 861 -11.80 -21.61 -8.01
N ASP A 862 -11.28 -20.48 -7.55
CA ASP A 862 -12.10 -19.37 -7.07
C ASP A 862 -12.59 -18.53 -8.27
N VAL A 863 -13.91 -18.40 -8.40
CA VAL A 863 -14.59 -17.72 -9.49
C VAL A 863 -15.44 -16.57 -8.93
N CYS A 864 -15.44 -15.45 -9.63
CA CYS A 864 -16.19 -14.25 -9.28
C CYS A 864 -17.11 -13.85 -10.45
N ILE A 865 -18.40 -13.69 -10.16
CA ILE A 865 -19.44 -13.31 -11.12
C ILE A 865 -20.07 -11.97 -10.73
N GLY A 866 -19.92 -10.96 -11.58
CA GLY A 866 -20.65 -9.68 -11.44
C GLY A 866 -21.73 -9.58 -12.51
N ALA A 867 -22.89 -9.03 -12.15
CA ALA A 867 -24.01 -8.88 -13.05
C ALA A 867 -24.84 -7.62 -12.74
N GLY A 868 -25.24 -6.91 -13.79
CA GLY A 868 -26.17 -5.78 -13.73
C GLY A 868 -27.43 -6.06 -14.53
N ARG A 869 -28.58 -5.64 -14.00
CA ARG A 869 -29.89 -5.63 -14.67
C ARG A 869 -30.07 -4.30 -15.38
N PHE A 870 -30.52 -4.34 -16.63
CA PHE A 870 -30.73 -3.19 -17.50
C PHE A 870 -32.16 -3.17 -18.04
N ARG A 871 -32.62 -1.99 -18.47
CA ARG A 871 -33.90 -1.77 -19.14
C ARG A 871 -33.73 -1.14 -20.51
#